data_AF-A0A958AR20-F1
#
_entry.id   AF-A0A958AR20-F1
#
_cell.length_a   1.000
_cell.length_b   1.000
_cell.length_c   1.000
_cell.angle_alpha   90.00
_cell.angle_beta   90.00
_cell.angle_gamma   90.00
#
_symmetry.space_group_name_H-M   'P 1'
#
loop_
_entity.id
_entity.type
_entity.pdbx_description
1 polymer ?
#
loop_
_entity_poly.entity_id
_entity_poly.type
_entity_poly.pdbx_seq_one_letter_code
_entity_poly.pdbx_strand_id
1 'polypeptide(L)'
;MADASEKLYFNGINAVTGDYELALSAEELADMVQGIKDKQFLSELQNKSQSEYPLRPDKSPGDLAEAGWGIIFPENSDPAIQEALSELIAWRRDQAQAEEEEYFKIFAGDDGYRQGDTKDSFLSRHGIGPGMVDPERGVPYYLLLVGSPGEIPFDFQYQLDVQFAVGRIYFNTLQEYANYARSVVTAERDGVALPRRVSLFGVANEDDRATALSSQHLVTPLVTTLQKESDKLAKKGTGWKIDPYMAEAATKSQLSDLLNGGQAPALLFTASHGMGFPLGHIEQMPGQGALLCSDWPGPIDHRGPINRDWYFAAEDLSSEANLLGMIGFTFACYGAGTPQRDEFAKPGKTPNEIAPYPFLAALPTKMLGLSKGGALAIVGHVERAWGYSISWSGVTESITSFEVALRQLMKRFPIGYAIEAFDLRYAELATELTMLIDRREKDKYKLTGTWTAHNDARSYVVLGDPAVRLPTAEKDQTPADRPVIQVKSVTGVAPPPLSPQPQSTFNAEPASTEPSPSVTSALTPDANMVFGSLWGGSDTPKADDEPGPLKKFVERLGDFMVKMLDDTTTLEVDTYVSHDLDQVEYQGGKFVGAKLRVATRVTIDGDTKLCVPQDEDGDIDTELWAIHTAAVQQAQASRAELVKTAIEAGTSLFNLFKPG
;
A
#
# COMPACT_ATOMS: atom_id res chain seq x y z
N MET A 1 -31.09 -13.20 -11.22
CA MET A 1 -29.95 -13.86 -11.90
C MET A 1 -29.14 -12.73 -12.49
N ALA A 2 -27.92 -12.49 -11.98
CA ALA A 2 -27.01 -11.55 -12.62
C ALA A 2 -26.61 -12.12 -13.99
N ASP A 3 -26.50 -11.26 -15.00
CA ASP A 3 -26.20 -11.65 -16.37
C ASP A 3 -24.75 -12.14 -16.46
N ALA A 4 -24.50 -13.22 -17.20
CA ALA A 4 -23.19 -13.87 -17.33
C ALA A 4 -22.14 -12.97 -18.01
N SER A 5 -22.55 -11.83 -18.58
CA SER A 5 -21.68 -10.81 -19.17
C SER A 5 -21.39 -9.59 -18.26
N GLU A 6 -21.90 -9.56 -17.03
CA GLU A 6 -21.70 -8.40 -16.15
C GLU A 6 -20.25 -8.35 -15.65
N LYS A 7 -19.47 -7.38 -16.17
CA LYS A 7 -18.11 -7.11 -15.72
C LYS A 7 -18.13 -6.59 -14.28
N LEU A 8 -17.23 -7.09 -13.44
CA LEU A 8 -16.99 -6.51 -12.12
C LEU A 8 -16.09 -5.29 -12.29
N TYR A 9 -16.54 -4.14 -11.78
CA TYR A 9 -15.82 -2.88 -11.88
C TYR A 9 -15.09 -2.61 -10.56
N PHE A 10 -13.81 -2.30 -10.67
CA PHE A 10 -12.92 -2.06 -9.54
C PHE A 10 -12.93 -0.58 -9.19
N ASN A 11 -12.75 -0.25 -7.91
CA ASN A 11 -12.67 1.15 -7.50
C ASN A 11 -11.29 1.79 -7.78
N GLY A 12 -10.40 1.15 -8.55
CA GLY A 12 -9.07 1.68 -8.86
C GLY A 12 -8.99 2.12 -10.31
N ILE A 13 -8.24 3.19 -10.58
CA ILE A 13 -7.95 3.68 -11.93
C ILE A 13 -6.45 3.61 -12.18
N ASN A 14 -6.06 3.02 -13.30
CA ASN A 14 -4.68 3.00 -13.73
C ASN A 14 -4.30 4.39 -14.23
N ALA A 15 -3.35 5.04 -13.55
CA ALA A 15 -2.95 6.41 -13.85
C ALA A 15 -2.34 6.57 -15.25
N VAL A 16 -1.75 5.51 -15.81
CA VAL A 16 -1.04 5.54 -17.09
C VAL A 16 -1.99 5.30 -18.26
N THR A 17 -2.99 4.44 -18.10
CA THR A 17 -3.92 4.11 -19.20
C THR A 17 -5.27 4.84 -19.09
N GLY A 18 -5.66 5.26 -17.88
CA GLY A 18 -6.98 5.81 -17.58
C GLY A 18 -8.10 4.77 -17.54
N ASP A 19 -7.76 3.48 -17.65
CA ASP A 19 -8.71 2.38 -17.51
C ASP A 19 -8.87 2.00 -16.03
N TYR A 20 -9.91 1.23 -15.71
CA TYR A 20 -9.99 0.57 -14.40
C TYR A 20 -8.77 -0.35 -14.19
N GLU A 21 -8.20 -0.32 -12.99
CA GLU A 21 -7.01 -1.11 -12.58
C GLU A 21 -7.16 -2.61 -12.85
N LEU A 22 -8.39 -3.10 -12.89
CA LEU A 22 -8.70 -4.45 -13.31
C LEU A 22 -10.13 -4.45 -13.88
N ALA A 23 -10.40 -5.31 -14.85
CA ALA A 23 -11.75 -5.55 -15.36
C ALA A 23 -11.85 -7.05 -15.68
N LEU A 24 -12.40 -7.81 -14.73
CA LEU A 24 -12.58 -9.25 -14.89
C LEU A 24 -14.04 -9.59 -15.10
N SER A 25 -14.28 -10.60 -15.93
CA SER A 25 -15.56 -11.30 -15.95
C SER A 25 -15.70 -12.17 -14.70
N ALA A 26 -16.93 -12.42 -14.27
CA ALA A 26 -17.22 -13.32 -13.18
C ALA A 26 -16.75 -14.78 -13.45
N GLU A 27 -16.68 -15.19 -14.72
CA GLU A 27 -16.15 -16.51 -15.12
C GLU A 27 -14.63 -16.60 -14.90
N GLU A 28 -13.87 -15.56 -15.26
CA GLU A 28 -12.42 -15.50 -15.03
C GLU A 28 -12.08 -15.54 -13.55
N LEU A 29 -12.88 -14.84 -12.73
CA LEU A 29 -12.80 -14.85 -11.26
C LEU A 29 -13.10 -16.24 -10.70
N ALA A 30 -14.09 -16.94 -11.25
CA ALA A 30 -14.50 -18.26 -10.76
C ALA A 30 -13.50 -19.36 -11.03
N ASP A 31 -12.79 -19.28 -12.15
CA ASP A 31 -11.69 -20.19 -12.44
C ASP A 31 -10.46 -19.90 -11.55
N MET A 32 -10.41 -18.78 -10.82
CA MET A 32 -9.36 -18.50 -9.84
C MET A 32 -9.62 -19.24 -8.52
N VAL A 33 -10.84 -19.18 -8.01
CA VAL A 33 -11.17 -19.58 -6.63
C VAL A 33 -11.21 -21.11 -6.42
N GLN A 34 -11.32 -21.92 -7.49
CA GLN A 34 -11.44 -23.39 -7.40
C GLN A 34 -10.19 -24.15 -6.90
N GLY A 35 -9.09 -23.46 -6.58
CA GLY A 35 -7.83 -24.06 -6.11
C GLY A 35 -7.50 -23.88 -4.62
N ILE A 36 -8.35 -23.22 -3.82
CA ILE A 36 -8.06 -22.93 -2.41
C ILE A 36 -8.03 -24.24 -1.59
N LYS A 37 -6.84 -24.56 -1.04
CA LYS A 37 -6.62 -25.74 -0.18
C LYS A 37 -6.31 -25.39 1.26
N ASP A 38 -6.21 -24.10 1.60
CA ASP A 38 -5.72 -23.71 2.91
C ASP A 38 -6.84 -23.81 3.96
N LYS A 39 -6.59 -24.61 5.00
CA LYS A 39 -7.56 -25.02 6.02
C LYS A 39 -7.19 -24.54 7.42
N GLN A 40 -5.99 -23.97 7.61
CA GLN A 40 -5.50 -23.64 8.95
C GLN A 40 -6.12 -22.36 9.53
N PHE A 41 -6.54 -21.41 8.69
CA PHE A 41 -7.09 -20.14 9.15
C PHE A 41 -8.59 -20.19 9.57
N LEU A 42 -9.26 -21.32 9.34
CA LEU A 42 -10.74 -21.36 9.25
C LEU A 42 -11.46 -21.64 10.58
N SER A 43 -10.83 -22.30 11.55
CA SER A 43 -11.47 -22.61 12.84
C SER A 43 -11.61 -21.40 13.76
N GLU A 44 -10.74 -20.40 13.62
CA GLU A 44 -10.72 -19.23 14.50
C GLU A 44 -11.73 -18.16 14.08
N LEU A 45 -11.94 -18.00 12.78
CA LEU A 45 -12.96 -17.10 12.23
C LEU A 45 -14.38 -17.60 12.59
N GLN A 46 -14.57 -18.92 12.66
CA GLN A 46 -15.80 -19.51 13.17
C GLN A 46 -16.04 -19.15 14.64
N ASN A 47 -15.00 -19.16 15.48
CA ASN A 47 -15.11 -18.73 16.88
C ASN A 47 -15.40 -17.22 16.99
N LYS A 48 -14.81 -16.36 16.16
CA LYS A 48 -15.14 -14.92 16.13
C LYS A 48 -16.59 -14.69 15.72
N SER A 49 -17.06 -15.35 14.66
CA SER A 49 -18.45 -15.20 14.19
C SER A 49 -19.50 -15.59 15.24
N GLN A 50 -19.11 -16.41 16.24
CA GLN A 50 -19.95 -16.84 17.35
C GLN A 50 -19.72 -16.04 18.65
N SER A 51 -18.70 -15.20 18.72
CA SER A 51 -18.42 -14.37 19.89
C SER A 51 -19.13 -13.02 19.76
N GLU A 52 -19.96 -12.67 20.75
CA GLU A 52 -20.60 -11.34 20.80
C GLU A 52 -19.60 -10.22 21.16
N TYR A 53 -18.41 -10.56 21.68
CA TYR A 53 -17.45 -9.58 22.21
C TYR A 53 -15.99 -9.93 21.84
N PRO A 54 -15.21 -8.98 21.29
CA PRO A 54 -13.77 -9.18 21.03
C PRO A 54 -12.94 -9.12 22.32
N LEU A 55 -13.40 -8.35 23.31
CA LEU A 55 -12.85 -8.22 24.65
C LEU A 55 -13.74 -8.97 25.66
N ARG A 56 -13.14 -9.43 26.77
CA ARG A 56 -13.89 -9.95 27.93
C ARG A 56 -15.08 -9.03 28.30
N PRO A 57 -16.32 -9.55 28.44
CA PRO A 57 -17.53 -8.72 28.59
C PRO A 57 -17.57 -7.83 29.85
N ASP A 58 -16.77 -8.15 30.87
CA ASP A 58 -16.60 -7.36 32.09
C ASP A 58 -15.65 -6.16 31.93
N LYS A 59 -15.01 -6.00 30.77
CA LYS A 59 -14.09 -4.91 30.46
C LYS A 59 -14.66 -4.01 29.36
N SER A 60 -14.36 -2.71 29.45
CA SER A 60 -14.80 -1.69 28.51
C SER A 60 -13.74 -1.46 27.43
N PRO A 61 -14.07 -1.67 26.13
CA PRO A 61 -13.18 -1.24 25.04
C PRO A 61 -13.04 0.29 25.01
N GLY A 62 -13.98 1.01 25.64
CA GLY A 62 -13.92 2.45 25.79
C GLY A 62 -12.94 2.94 26.86
N ASP A 63 -12.21 2.09 27.56
CA ASP A 63 -11.26 2.47 28.61
C ASP A 63 -9.95 1.65 28.50
N LEU A 64 -8.81 2.33 28.34
CA LEU A 64 -7.52 1.66 28.24
C LEU A 64 -7.07 1.04 29.55
N ALA A 65 -7.55 1.55 30.69
CA ALA A 65 -7.26 0.96 31.99
C ALA A 65 -7.95 -0.41 32.18
N GLU A 66 -8.92 -0.75 31.32
CA GLU A 66 -9.60 -2.05 31.32
C GLU A 66 -9.24 -2.91 30.09
N ALA A 67 -9.03 -2.29 28.93
CA ALA A 67 -8.73 -2.97 27.67
C ALA A 67 -7.22 -3.19 27.44
N GLY A 68 -6.37 -2.37 28.05
CA GLY A 68 -4.93 -2.35 27.87
C GLY A 68 -4.46 -1.79 26.53
N TRP A 69 -3.15 -1.54 26.43
CA TRP A 69 -2.51 -1.07 25.20
C TRP A 69 -1.09 -1.66 25.05
N GLY A 70 -0.76 -2.10 23.85
CA GLY A 70 0.53 -2.69 23.51
C GLY A 70 1.13 -2.12 22.24
N ILE A 71 2.44 -2.16 22.13
CA ILE A 71 3.19 -1.76 20.94
C ILE A 71 4.13 -2.87 20.48
N ILE A 72 4.14 -3.17 19.19
CA ILE A 72 4.89 -4.27 18.57
C ILE A 72 5.89 -3.70 17.58
N PHE A 73 7.17 -3.97 17.83
CA PHE A 73 8.29 -3.65 16.96
C PHE A 73 8.84 -4.94 16.31
N PRO A 74 9.50 -4.85 15.14
CA PRO A 74 10.36 -5.91 14.65
C PRO A 74 11.45 -6.27 15.66
N GLU A 75 11.88 -7.54 15.67
CA GLU A 75 12.95 -8.02 16.56
C GLU A 75 14.25 -7.18 16.46
N ASN A 76 14.55 -6.68 15.25
CA ASN A 76 15.74 -5.89 14.94
C ASN A 76 15.41 -4.41 14.72
N SER A 77 14.33 -3.90 15.34
CA SER A 77 13.95 -2.49 15.24
C SER A 77 15.05 -1.57 15.75
N ASP A 78 15.28 -0.46 15.06
CA ASP A 78 16.16 0.61 15.52
C ASP A 78 15.63 1.18 16.85
N PRO A 79 16.41 1.15 17.95
CA PRO A 79 16.02 1.73 19.23
C PRO A 79 15.65 3.21 19.16
N ALA A 80 16.19 3.96 18.19
CA ALA A 80 15.87 5.37 17.99
C ALA A 80 14.40 5.61 17.63
N ILE A 81 13.73 4.63 17.00
CA ILE A 81 12.29 4.72 16.72
C ILE A 81 11.49 4.68 18.03
N GLN A 82 11.85 3.77 18.94
CA GLN A 82 11.21 3.70 20.25
C GLN A 82 11.47 4.97 21.08
N GLU A 83 12.67 5.56 20.97
CA GLU A 83 12.98 6.87 21.58
C GLU A 83 12.13 8.00 20.99
N ALA A 84 11.99 8.07 19.66
CA ALA A 84 11.16 9.06 18.98
C ALA A 84 9.67 8.94 19.38
N LEU A 85 9.21 7.73 19.71
CA LEU A 85 7.85 7.45 20.19
C LEU A 85 7.68 7.57 21.71
N SER A 86 8.73 7.94 22.46
CA SER A 86 8.71 7.91 23.93
C SER A 86 7.58 8.73 24.56
N GLU A 87 7.20 9.88 23.99
CA GLU A 87 6.07 10.68 24.48
C GLU A 87 4.74 9.90 24.40
N LEU A 88 4.50 9.22 23.27
CA LEU A 88 3.29 8.40 23.09
C LEU A 88 3.30 7.18 24.00
N ILE A 89 4.44 6.48 24.06
CA ILE A 89 4.61 5.28 24.90
C ILE A 89 4.38 5.61 26.37
N ALA A 90 4.90 6.74 26.86
CA ALA A 90 4.67 7.19 28.23
C ALA A 90 3.19 7.52 28.47
N TRP A 91 2.54 8.22 27.54
CA TRP A 91 1.13 8.54 27.66
C TRP A 91 0.22 7.30 27.70
N ARG A 92 0.48 6.33 26.82
CA ARG A 92 -0.28 5.08 26.79
C ARG A 92 -0.01 4.20 28.01
N ARG A 93 1.21 4.22 28.54
CA ARG A 93 1.54 3.56 29.81
C ARG A 93 0.70 4.13 30.95
N ASP A 94 0.66 5.45 31.10
CA ASP A 94 -0.09 6.13 32.16
C ASP A 94 -1.59 5.79 32.11
N GLN A 95 -2.15 5.65 30.91
CA GLN A 95 -3.56 5.27 30.73
C GLN A 95 -3.83 3.78 30.96
N ALA A 96 -3.02 2.90 30.37
CA ALA A 96 -3.27 1.46 30.38
C ALA A 96 -2.91 0.81 31.73
N GLN A 97 -1.88 1.31 32.43
CA GLN A 97 -1.46 0.79 33.73
C GLN A 97 -2.19 1.42 34.91
N ALA A 98 -3.23 2.24 34.68
CA ALA A 98 -3.92 2.96 35.74
C ALA A 98 -4.55 2.03 36.79
N GLU A 99 -5.03 0.86 36.36
CA GLU A 99 -5.61 -0.16 37.24
C GLU A 99 -4.66 -1.37 37.41
N GLU A 100 -4.05 -1.87 36.33
CA GLU A 100 -3.17 -3.04 36.36
C GLU A 100 -1.91 -2.85 35.49
N GLU A 101 -0.72 -3.04 36.07
CA GLU A 101 0.57 -2.82 35.37
C GLU A 101 0.71 -3.69 34.11
N GLU A 102 0.12 -4.89 34.12
CA GLU A 102 0.23 -5.88 33.05
C GLU A 102 -0.53 -5.48 31.77
N TYR A 103 -1.42 -4.49 31.83
CA TYR A 103 -2.23 -4.06 30.69
C TYR A 103 -1.45 -3.17 29.71
N PHE A 104 -0.22 -2.80 30.04
CA PHE A 104 0.70 -2.15 29.11
C PHE A 104 1.84 -3.07 28.71
N LYS A 105 2.09 -3.19 27.39
CA LYS A 105 3.15 -4.06 26.86
C LYS A 105 3.97 -3.38 25.77
N ILE A 106 5.27 -3.64 25.79
CA ILE A 106 6.19 -3.33 24.69
C ILE A 106 6.77 -4.66 24.21
N PHE A 107 6.47 -5.03 22.98
CA PHE A 107 7.02 -6.21 22.30
C PHE A 107 8.15 -5.73 21.39
N ALA A 108 9.40 -5.89 21.84
CA ALA A 108 10.61 -5.45 21.13
C ALA A 108 11.77 -6.43 21.39
N GLY A 109 12.81 -6.40 20.56
CA GLY A 109 13.93 -7.35 20.68
C GLY A 109 13.44 -8.78 20.53
N ASP A 110 13.88 -9.68 21.42
CA ASP A 110 13.47 -11.09 21.40
C ASP A 110 11.94 -11.27 21.55
N ASP A 111 11.23 -10.34 22.19
CA ASP A 111 9.77 -10.37 22.34
C ASP A 111 9.03 -9.71 21.18
N GLY A 112 9.75 -9.06 20.25
CA GLY A 112 9.17 -8.40 19.08
C GLY A 112 8.64 -9.38 18.02
N TYR A 113 8.13 -8.81 16.93
CA TYR A 113 7.77 -9.58 15.73
C TYR A 113 9.04 -10.15 15.08
N ARG A 114 9.09 -11.46 14.86
CA ARG A 114 10.21 -12.13 14.21
C ARG A 114 9.86 -12.43 12.76
N GLN A 115 10.84 -12.36 11.87
CA GLN A 115 10.59 -12.59 10.45
C GLN A 115 9.96 -13.97 10.23
N GLY A 116 8.79 -14.00 9.58
CA GLY A 116 8.05 -15.23 9.32
C GLY A 116 7.13 -15.67 10.46
N ASP A 117 7.03 -14.91 11.55
CA ASP A 117 5.98 -15.13 12.55
C ASP A 117 4.60 -15.06 11.87
N THR A 118 3.77 -16.05 12.18
CA THR A 118 2.32 -15.97 11.99
C THR A 118 1.70 -15.33 13.23
N LYS A 119 0.42 -14.95 13.15
CA LYS A 119 -0.33 -14.54 14.34
C LYS A 119 -0.20 -15.59 15.46
N ASP A 120 -0.41 -16.86 15.13
CA ASP A 120 -0.45 -17.94 16.12
C ASP A 120 0.91 -18.20 16.75
N SER A 121 2.00 -18.15 15.99
CA SER A 121 3.35 -18.34 16.54
C SER A 121 3.74 -17.18 17.46
N PHE A 122 3.36 -15.95 17.11
CA PHE A 122 3.54 -14.77 17.95
C PHE A 122 2.71 -14.88 19.23
N LEU A 123 1.40 -15.06 19.13
CA LEU A 123 0.50 -15.12 20.31
C LEU A 123 0.84 -16.30 21.23
N SER A 124 1.14 -17.48 20.69
CA SER A 124 1.51 -18.65 21.48
C SER A 124 2.82 -18.44 22.25
N ARG A 125 3.78 -17.71 21.68
CA ARG A 125 5.03 -17.32 22.37
C ARG A 125 4.75 -16.44 23.59
N HIS A 126 3.67 -15.67 23.56
CA HIS A 126 3.20 -14.85 24.66
C HIS A 126 2.10 -15.53 25.51
N GLY A 127 1.86 -16.83 25.33
CA GLY A 127 0.91 -17.60 26.13
C GLY A 127 -0.56 -17.34 25.79
N ILE A 128 -0.84 -16.69 24.66
CA ILE A 128 -2.20 -16.38 24.20
C ILE A 128 -2.65 -17.42 23.17
N GLY A 129 -3.85 -17.94 23.38
CA GLY A 129 -4.55 -18.80 22.43
C GLY A 129 -5.73 -18.08 21.76
N PRO A 130 -6.44 -18.77 20.85
CA PRO A 130 -7.62 -18.23 20.21
C PRO A 130 -8.76 -18.00 21.21
N GLY A 131 -9.54 -16.95 21.00
CA GLY A 131 -10.73 -16.63 21.80
C GLY A 131 -10.89 -15.12 22.02
N MET A 132 -11.75 -14.75 22.97
CA MET A 132 -11.86 -13.36 23.43
C MET A 132 -10.55 -12.88 24.05
N VAL A 133 -10.25 -11.59 23.93
CA VAL A 133 -9.10 -10.98 24.57
C VAL A 133 -9.32 -10.85 26.06
N ASP A 134 -8.33 -11.27 26.83
CA ASP A 134 -8.21 -11.09 28.26
C ASP A 134 -6.87 -10.38 28.54
N PRO A 135 -6.86 -9.07 28.79
CA PRO A 135 -5.62 -8.32 29.02
C PRO A 135 -4.79 -8.86 30.18
N GLU A 136 -5.43 -9.53 31.16
CA GLU A 136 -4.77 -10.22 32.30
C GLU A 136 -3.90 -11.40 31.86
N ARG A 137 -4.02 -11.85 30.60
CA ARG A 137 -3.20 -12.94 30.03
C ARG A 137 -1.91 -12.46 29.38
N GLY A 138 -1.68 -11.16 29.32
CA GLY A 138 -0.39 -10.58 28.93
C GLY A 138 -0.30 -10.01 27.52
N VAL A 139 -1.36 -10.07 26.70
CA VAL A 139 -1.46 -9.29 25.45
C VAL A 139 -2.72 -8.42 25.51
N PRO A 140 -2.59 -7.09 25.48
CA PRO A 140 -3.71 -6.16 25.60
C PRO A 140 -4.54 -6.07 24.31
N TYR A 141 -5.75 -5.52 24.40
CA TYR A 141 -6.69 -5.42 23.28
C TYR A 141 -6.24 -4.48 22.18
N TYR A 142 -5.71 -3.30 22.53
CA TYR A 142 -5.19 -2.34 21.56
C TYR A 142 -3.72 -2.62 21.24
N LEU A 143 -3.39 -2.84 19.97
CA LEU A 143 -2.03 -3.16 19.51
C LEU A 143 -1.57 -2.21 18.40
N LEU A 144 -0.49 -1.45 18.64
CA LEU A 144 0.15 -0.63 17.62
C LEU A 144 1.36 -1.36 17.01
N LEU A 145 1.30 -1.65 15.71
CA LEU A 145 2.44 -2.13 14.93
C LEU A 145 3.32 -0.95 14.51
N VAL A 146 4.63 -1.06 14.74
CA VAL A 146 5.61 -0.04 14.31
C VAL A 146 6.59 -0.69 13.36
N GLY A 147 6.39 -0.49 12.06
CA GLY A 147 7.24 -1.12 11.04
C GLY A 147 6.59 -1.16 9.67
N SER A 148 7.43 -1.19 8.64
CA SER A 148 6.96 -1.29 7.26
C SER A 148 6.23 -2.62 7.02
N PRO A 149 5.38 -2.72 5.99
CA PRO A 149 4.82 -3.99 5.55
C PRO A 149 5.87 -5.04 5.15
N GLY A 150 7.12 -4.63 4.87
CA GLY A 150 8.23 -5.55 4.60
C GLY A 150 8.84 -6.16 5.87
N GLU A 151 8.76 -5.46 7.00
CA GLU A 151 9.25 -5.93 8.31
C GLU A 151 8.18 -6.68 9.08
N ILE A 152 6.95 -6.15 9.10
CA ILE A 152 5.77 -6.77 9.67
C ILE A 152 4.72 -6.89 8.55
N PRO A 153 4.46 -8.08 7.98
CA PRO A 153 3.55 -8.24 6.84
C PRO A 153 2.13 -7.75 7.09
N PHE A 154 1.42 -7.35 6.02
CA PHE A 154 0.00 -6.98 6.10
C PHE A 154 -0.87 -8.15 6.60
N ASP A 155 -0.60 -9.38 6.13
CA ASP A 155 -1.30 -10.57 6.60
C ASP A 155 -1.24 -10.72 8.13
N PHE A 156 -0.11 -10.39 8.77
CA PHE A 156 -0.01 -10.41 10.23
C PHE A 156 -0.97 -9.41 10.89
N GLN A 157 -1.08 -8.20 10.32
CA GLN A 157 -2.01 -7.18 10.80
C GLN A 157 -3.46 -7.64 10.66
N TYR A 158 -3.87 -8.09 9.46
CA TYR A 158 -5.25 -8.55 9.22
C TYR A 158 -5.66 -9.67 10.16
N GLN A 159 -4.75 -10.62 10.40
CA GLN A 159 -5.02 -11.75 11.25
C GLN A 159 -5.14 -11.34 12.71
N LEU A 160 -4.28 -10.43 13.19
CA LEU A 160 -4.38 -9.91 14.55
C LEU A 160 -5.67 -9.09 14.75
N ASP A 161 -6.11 -8.30 13.78
CA ASP A 161 -7.34 -7.49 13.84
C ASP A 161 -8.62 -8.36 13.97
N VAL A 162 -8.52 -9.66 13.67
CA VAL A 162 -9.58 -10.61 14.01
C VAL A 162 -9.78 -10.70 15.53
N GLN A 163 -8.75 -10.59 16.35
CA GLN A 163 -8.90 -10.76 17.80
C GLN A 163 -8.70 -9.47 18.58
N PHE A 164 -7.86 -8.58 18.07
CA PHE A 164 -7.40 -7.35 18.71
C PHE A 164 -7.84 -6.13 17.91
N ALA A 165 -7.69 -4.94 18.49
CA ALA A 165 -7.83 -3.68 17.77
C ALA A 165 -6.44 -3.20 17.35
N VAL A 166 -6.12 -3.31 16.06
CA VAL A 166 -4.76 -3.15 15.53
C VAL A 166 -4.64 -1.89 14.68
N GLY A 167 -3.59 -1.12 14.95
CA GLY A 167 -3.18 -0.02 14.09
C GLY A 167 -1.72 -0.15 13.68
N ARG A 168 -1.31 0.56 12.65
CA ARG A 168 0.08 0.54 12.15
C ARG A 168 0.62 1.95 11.90
N ILE A 169 1.86 2.19 12.27
CA ILE A 169 2.63 3.34 11.78
C ILE A 169 3.96 2.90 11.17
N TYR A 170 4.38 3.60 10.13
CA TYR A 170 5.71 3.55 9.57
C TYR A 170 6.00 4.86 8.86
N PHE A 171 7.14 5.47 9.18
CA PHE A 171 7.59 6.73 8.59
C PHE A 171 9.02 6.60 8.08
N ASN A 172 9.39 7.46 7.13
CA ASN A 172 10.71 7.45 6.53
C ASN A 172 11.76 8.15 7.42
N THR A 173 11.33 8.96 8.39
CA THR A 173 12.23 9.71 9.27
C THR A 173 11.85 9.58 10.73
N LEU A 174 12.85 9.60 11.63
CA LEU A 174 12.65 9.66 13.08
C LEU A 174 11.83 10.89 13.51
N GLN A 175 11.99 12.00 12.79
CA GLN A 175 11.24 13.22 13.07
C GLN A 175 9.73 13.01 12.87
N GLU A 176 9.31 12.27 11.86
CA GLU A 176 7.88 11.98 11.64
C GLU A 176 7.30 11.10 12.74
N TYR A 177 8.05 10.12 13.27
CA TYR A 177 7.63 9.37 14.47
C TYR A 177 7.41 10.29 15.67
N ALA A 178 8.33 11.22 15.92
CA ALA A 178 8.21 12.20 17.00
C ALA A 178 7.05 13.18 16.77
N ASN A 179 6.83 13.64 15.53
CA ASN A 179 5.69 14.48 15.18
C ASN A 179 4.37 13.76 15.43
N TYR A 180 4.29 12.48 15.05
CA TYR A 180 3.12 11.65 15.26
C TYR A 180 2.83 11.46 16.75
N ALA A 181 3.84 11.05 17.53
CA ALA A 181 3.71 10.88 18.98
C ALA A 181 3.24 12.17 19.66
N ARG A 182 3.85 13.31 19.31
CA ARG A 182 3.46 14.62 19.83
C ARG A 182 2.03 15.00 19.43
N SER A 183 1.62 14.71 18.19
CA SER A 183 0.25 14.98 17.73
C SER A 183 -0.79 14.24 18.56
N VAL A 184 -0.56 12.94 18.81
CA VAL A 184 -1.46 12.13 19.66
C VAL A 184 -1.51 12.65 21.08
N VAL A 185 -0.36 12.88 21.71
CA VAL A 185 -0.29 13.36 23.10
C VAL A 185 -0.93 14.75 23.24
N THR A 186 -0.65 15.67 22.31
CA THR A 186 -1.28 17.00 22.35
C THR A 186 -2.79 16.92 22.16
N ALA A 187 -3.28 16.07 21.26
CA ALA A 187 -4.70 15.91 21.03
C ALA A 187 -5.45 15.34 22.25
N GLU A 188 -4.85 14.40 22.97
CA GLU A 188 -5.53 13.71 24.08
C GLU A 188 -5.28 14.34 25.45
N ARG A 189 -4.07 14.87 25.70
CA ARG A 189 -3.65 15.36 27.02
C ARG A 189 -3.65 16.88 27.11
N ASP A 190 -3.22 17.58 26.06
CA ASP A 190 -2.94 19.02 26.12
C ASP A 190 -4.17 19.90 25.74
N GLY A 191 -5.38 19.32 25.71
CA GLY A 191 -6.65 20.06 25.72
C GLY A 191 -7.23 20.47 24.36
N VAL A 192 -6.96 19.71 23.29
CA VAL A 192 -7.60 19.94 21.98
C VAL A 192 -9.12 19.70 22.07
N ALA A 193 -9.91 20.64 21.56
CA ALA A 193 -11.36 20.64 21.63
C ALA A 193 -11.96 21.08 20.28
N LEU A 194 -11.91 20.20 19.28
CA LEU A 194 -12.34 20.52 17.92
C LEU A 194 -13.85 20.72 17.79
N PRO A 195 -14.30 21.51 16.80
CA PRO A 195 -15.70 21.52 16.42
C PRO A 195 -16.15 20.13 15.96
N ARG A 196 -17.36 19.71 16.37
CA ARG A 196 -18.01 18.48 15.93
C ARG A 196 -18.44 18.57 14.47
N ARG A 197 -17.49 18.40 13.56
CA ARG A 197 -17.70 18.50 12.11
C ARG A 197 -17.27 17.20 11.43
N VAL A 198 -18.18 16.62 10.65
CA VAL A 198 -17.88 15.54 9.71
C VAL A 198 -17.98 16.09 8.29
N SER A 199 -16.98 15.84 7.45
CA SER A 199 -17.07 16.09 6.02
C SER A 199 -17.11 14.77 5.26
N LEU A 200 -18.07 14.63 4.35
CA LEU A 200 -18.20 13.47 3.46
C LEU A 200 -17.88 13.94 2.04
N PHE A 201 -16.79 13.42 1.48
CA PHE A 201 -16.29 13.75 0.16
C PHE A 201 -16.57 12.57 -0.77
N GLY A 202 -17.67 12.64 -1.52
CA GLY A 202 -18.14 11.56 -2.40
C GLY A 202 -18.00 11.95 -3.85
N VAL A 203 -16.96 11.45 -4.52
CA VAL A 203 -16.75 11.66 -5.95
C VAL A 203 -17.79 10.88 -6.74
N ALA A 204 -18.24 11.46 -7.85
CA ALA A 204 -19.10 10.82 -8.84
C ALA A 204 -18.78 11.45 -10.20
N ASN A 205 -17.90 10.81 -10.99
CA ASN A 205 -17.54 11.28 -12.32
C ASN A 205 -18.59 10.86 -13.35
N GLU A 206 -18.78 11.67 -14.39
CA GLU A 206 -19.71 11.34 -15.48
C GLU A 206 -19.32 10.01 -16.15
N ASP A 207 -20.31 9.18 -16.47
CA ASP A 207 -20.14 7.86 -17.09
C ASP A 207 -19.22 6.86 -16.35
N ASP A 208 -18.85 7.15 -15.11
CA ASP A 208 -18.13 6.22 -14.25
C ASP A 208 -19.09 5.45 -13.32
N ARG A 209 -19.26 4.16 -13.60
CA ARG A 209 -20.15 3.29 -12.82
C ARG A 209 -19.67 3.12 -11.38
N ALA A 210 -18.37 3.10 -11.12
CA ALA A 210 -17.83 2.81 -9.79
C ALA A 210 -18.12 3.94 -8.82
N THR A 211 -17.75 5.18 -9.15
CA THR A 211 -18.03 6.34 -8.30
C THR A 211 -19.52 6.66 -8.23
N ALA A 212 -20.29 6.40 -9.29
CA ALA A 212 -21.75 6.49 -9.24
C ALA A 212 -22.36 5.53 -8.20
N LEU A 213 -21.91 4.27 -8.15
CA LEU A 213 -22.36 3.29 -7.16
C LEU A 213 -21.98 3.71 -5.73
N SER A 214 -20.74 4.12 -5.48
CA SER A 214 -20.35 4.57 -4.14
C SER A 214 -21.07 5.84 -3.71
N SER A 215 -21.30 6.79 -4.62
CA SER A 215 -22.05 8.01 -4.31
C SER A 215 -23.51 7.70 -3.94
N GLN A 216 -24.18 6.84 -4.71
CA GLN A 216 -25.59 6.50 -4.52
C GLN A 216 -25.84 5.53 -3.35
N HIS A 217 -25.01 4.50 -3.19
CA HIS A 217 -25.27 3.40 -2.26
C HIS A 217 -24.42 3.43 -0.99
N LEU A 218 -23.41 4.30 -0.91
CA LEU A 218 -22.59 4.48 0.29
C LEU A 218 -22.72 5.89 0.85
N VAL A 219 -22.26 6.91 0.11
CA VAL A 219 -22.12 8.25 0.68
C VAL A 219 -23.47 8.90 0.95
N THR A 220 -24.43 8.82 0.02
CA THR A 220 -25.77 9.40 0.19
C THR A 220 -26.53 8.79 1.39
N PRO A 221 -26.58 7.46 1.56
CA PRO A 221 -27.12 6.85 2.77
C PRO A 221 -26.37 7.25 4.04
N LEU A 222 -25.03 7.32 4.01
CA LEU A 222 -24.23 7.77 5.15
C LEU A 222 -24.60 9.19 5.57
N VAL A 223 -24.71 10.14 4.64
CA VAL A 223 -25.15 11.52 4.95
C VAL A 223 -26.49 11.49 5.70
N THR A 224 -27.44 10.69 5.21
CA THR A 224 -28.77 10.54 5.83
C THR A 224 -28.68 9.94 7.24
N THR A 225 -27.93 8.87 7.41
CA THR A 225 -27.78 8.17 8.69
C THR A 225 -27.04 9.03 9.72
N LEU A 226 -25.96 9.70 9.32
CA LEU A 226 -25.19 10.59 10.21
C LEU A 226 -25.98 11.84 10.58
N GLN A 227 -26.79 12.40 9.68
CA GLN A 227 -27.70 13.50 10.01
C GLN A 227 -28.71 13.08 11.08
N LYS A 228 -29.33 11.90 10.93
CA LYS A 228 -30.27 11.36 11.94
C LYS A 228 -29.58 11.13 13.29
N GLU A 229 -28.34 10.63 13.30
CA GLU A 229 -27.59 10.48 14.55
C GLU A 229 -27.23 11.84 15.15
N SER A 230 -26.81 12.80 14.32
CA SER A 230 -26.54 14.18 14.74
C SER A 230 -27.76 14.82 15.40
N ASP A 231 -28.95 14.69 14.83
CA ASP A 231 -30.19 15.22 15.41
C ASP A 231 -30.49 14.61 16.80
N LYS A 232 -30.17 13.33 17.00
CA LYS A 232 -30.28 12.67 18.31
C LYS A 232 -29.25 13.20 19.30
N LEU A 233 -28.00 13.38 18.86
CA LEU A 233 -26.92 13.91 19.70
C LEU A 233 -27.13 15.40 20.02
N ALA A 234 -27.75 16.16 19.13
CA ALA A 234 -28.11 17.57 19.32
C ALA A 234 -29.10 17.74 20.49
N LYS A 235 -30.05 16.82 20.65
CA LYS A 235 -30.96 16.78 21.83
C LYS A 235 -30.21 16.59 23.15
N LYS A 236 -28.99 16.04 23.11
CA LYS A 236 -28.09 15.89 24.26
C LYS A 236 -27.06 17.02 24.37
N GLY A 237 -27.07 17.99 23.44
CA GLY A 237 -26.13 19.12 23.36
C GLY A 237 -24.79 18.79 22.68
N THR A 238 -24.73 17.68 21.94
CA THR A 238 -23.49 17.18 21.31
C THR A 238 -23.66 16.94 19.81
N GLY A 239 -24.53 17.73 19.16
CA GLY A 239 -24.82 17.62 17.73
C GLY A 239 -23.60 17.85 16.85
N TRP A 240 -23.61 17.25 15.66
CA TRP A 240 -22.54 17.34 14.67
C TRP A 240 -23.00 18.12 13.43
N LYS A 241 -22.10 18.94 12.89
CA LYS A 241 -22.27 19.50 11.54
C LYS A 241 -21.86 18.45 10.52
N ILE A 242 -22.76 18.13 9.58
CA ILE A 242 -22.51 17.19 8.49
C ILE A 242 -22.37 18.00 7.20
N ASP A 243 -21.17 17.98 6.61
CA ASP A 243 -20.86 18.72 5.38
C ASP A 243 -20.61 17.76 4.21
N PRO A 244 -21.61 17.53 3.35
CA PRO A 244 -21.45 16.72 2.15
C PRO A 244 -20.85 17.52 0.99
N TYR A 245 -19.80 17.00 0.38
CA TYR A 245 -19.20 17.45 -0.88
C TYR A 245 -19.35 16.30 -1.88
N MET A 246 -20.38 16.39 -2.72
CA MET A 246 -20.83 15.28 -3.58
C MET A 246 -20.67 15.64 -5.06
N ALA A 247 -20.37 14.64 -5.89
CA ALA A 247 -20.31 14.77 -7.35
C ALA A 247 -19.44 15.98 -7.76
N GLU A 248 -19.93 16.90 -8.58
CA GLU A 248 -19.23 18.11 -9.02
C GLU A 248 -18.65 19.00 -7.90
N ALA A 249 -19.09 18.87 -6.64
CA ALA A 249 -18.50 19.59 -5.51
C ALA A 249 -17.23 18.91 -4.93
N ALA A 250 -16.98 17.65 -5.26
CA ALA A 250 -15.85 16.85 -4.77
C ALA A 250 -14.58 17.05 -5.63
N THR A 251 -14.15 18.30 -5.78
CA THR A 251 -12.97 18.67 -6.58
C THR A 251 -11.66 18.59 -5.80
N LYS A 252 -10.54 18.51 -6.51
CA LYS A 252 -9.18 18.57 -5.95
C LYS A 252 -8.97 19.87 -5.18
N SER A 253 -9.48 20.99 -5.68
CA SER A 253 -9.45 22.27 -4.98
C SER A 253 -10.19 22.21 -3.65
N GLN A 254 -11.40 21.62 -3.62
CA GLN A 254 -12.17 21.49 -2.39
C GLN A 254 -11.49 20.58 -1.37
N LEU A 255 -10.86 19.49 -1.82
CA LEU A 255 -10.08 18.62 -0.95
C LEU A 255 -8.82 19.33 -0.41
N SER A 256 -8.17 20.15 -1.25
CA SER A 256 -7.08 21.02 -0.83
C SER A 256 -7.52 22.04 0.23
N ASP A 257 -8.69 22.65 0.10
CA ASP A 257 -9.22 23.57 1.12
C ASP A 257 -9.46 22.87 2.46
N LEU A 258 -9.94 21.61 2.42
CA LEU A 258 -10.13 20.80 3.62
C LEU A 258 -8.80 20.44 4.29
N LEU A 259 -7.78 20.06 3.52
CA LEU A 259 -6.53 19.51 4.06
C LEU A 259 -5.42 20.55 4.27
N ASN A 260 -5.38 21.59 3.44
CA ASN A 260 -4.39 22.67 3.48
C ASN A 260 -4.98 24.00 3.98
N GLY A 261 -6.25 24.28 3.68
CA GLY A 261 -6.90 25.60 3.88
C GLY A 261 -7.36 25.92 5.29
N GLY A 262 -6.94 25.15 6.30
CA GLY A 262 -7.36 25.32 7.69
C GLY A 262 -8.82 24.91 7.98
N GLN A 263 -9.50 24.29 7.00
CA GLN A 263 -10.88 23.84 7.15
C GLN A 263 -11.03 22.38 7.59
N ALA A 264 -9.93 21.74 7.99
CA ALA A 264 -9.89 20.32 8.33
C ALA A 264 -11.01 19.95 9.32
N PRO A 265 -11.89 18.98 9.00
CA PRO A 265 -12.93 18.52 9.90
C PRO A 265 -12.34 17.67 11.04
N ALA A 266 -13.11 17.42 12.10
CA ALA A 266 -12.70 16.42 13.09
C ALA A 266 -12.70 15.02 12.47
N LEU A 267 -13.68 14.74 11.60
CA LEU A 267 -13.81 13.47 10.88
C LEU A 267 -13.94 13.74 9.36
N LEU A 268 -13.05 13.15 8.56
CA LEU A 268 -13.12 13.19 7.10
C LEU A 268 -13.43 11.79 6.57
N PHE A 269 -14.48 11.66 5.76
CA PHE A 269 -14.77 10.45 5.01
C PHE A 269 -14.62 10.75 3.52
N THR A 270 -13.81 10.00 2.79
CA THR A 270 -13.69 10.11 1.33
C THR A 270 -14.14 8.82 0.67
N ALA A 271 -14.91 8.92 -0.41
CA ALA A 271 -15.16 7.83 -1.34
C ALA A 271 -14.80 8.29 -2.75
N SER A 272 -13.79 7.66 -3.32
CA SER A 272 -13.30 7.95 -4.66
C SER A 272 -12.52 6.77 -5.23
N HIS A 273 -12.09 6.91 -6.48
CA HIS A 273 -11.02 6.09 -7.02
C HIS A 273 -9.69 6.34 -6.33
N GLY A 274 -8.96 5.24 -6.12
CA GLY A 274 -7.55 5.26 -5.76
C GLY A 274 -6.68 5.11 -7.00
N MET A 275 -5.68 5.97 -7.16
CA MET A 275 -4.75 5.90 -8.28
C MET A 275 -3.86 4.66 -8.16
N GLY A 276 -3.85 3.83 -9.21
CA GLY A 276 -2.93 2.71 -9.37
C GLY A 276 -1.86 3.03 -10.42
N PHE A 277 -0.65 2.55 -10.17
CA PHE A 277 0.48 2.73 -11.08
C PHE A 277 1.11 1.36 -11.38
N PRO A 278 1.58 1.13 -12.61
CA PRO A 278 2.25 -0.13 -12.96
C PRO A 278 3.48 -0.42 -12.09
N LEU A 279 3.79 -1.70 -11.91
CA LEU A 279 5.02 -2.16 -11.26
C LEU A 279 6.24 -1.45 -11.85
N GLY A 280 7.03 -0.80 -10.99
CA GLY A 280 8.28 -0.12 -11.38
C GLY A 280 8.08 1.26 -11.99
N HIS A 281 6.84 1.76 -12.09
CA HIS A 281 6.59 3.13 -12.51
C HIS A 281 7.10 4.13 -11.46
N ILE A 282 7.72 5.23 -11.89
CA ILE A 282 8.35 6.21 -10.99
C ILE A 282 7.36 6.84 -9.98
N GLU A 283 6.12 7.05 -10.41
CA GLU A 283 5.03 7.58 -9.58
C GLU A 283 4.37 6.53 -8.68
N GLN A 284 4.78 5.26 -8.73
CA GLN A 284 4.12 4.20 -7.97
C GLN A 284 4.20 4.47 -6.46
N MET A 285 5.40 4.69 -5.93
CA MET A 285 5.59 4.95 -4.51
C MET A 285 4.95 6.27 -4.02
N PRO A 286 5.14 7.43 -4.70
CA PRO A 286 4.56 8.70 -4.23
C PRO A 286 3.07 8.87 -4.54
N GLY A 287 2.55 8.20 -5.57
CA GLY A 287 1.22 8.42 -6.11
C GLY A 287 0.20 7.30 -5.87
N GLN A 288 0.62 6.06 -5.63
CA GLN A 288 -0.33 4.96 -5.47
C GLN A 288 -1.22 5.16 -4.24
N GLY A 289 -2.53 5.05 -4.44
CA GLY A 289 -3.55 5.36 -3.44
C GLY A 289 -3.96 6.83 -3.37
N ALA A 290 -3.44 7.71 -4.24
CA ALA A 290 -3.91 9.08 -4.36
C ALA A 290 -5.41 9.12 -4.74
N LEU A 291 -6.11 10.17 -4.34
CA LEU A 291 -7.57 10.25 -4.46
C LEU A 291 -7.94 10.99 -5.75
N LEU A 292 -8.53 10.29 -6.72
CA LEU A 292 -9.09 10.94 -7.91
C LEU A 292 -10.23 11.89 -7.48
N CYS A 293 -10.40 13.01 -8.17
CA CYS A 293 -11.42 14.00 -7.83
C CYS A 293 -12.36 14.22 -9.03
N SER A 294 -13.46 14.94 -8.78
CA SER A 294 -14.48 15.23 -9.79
C SER A 294 -14.00 16.10 -10.96
N ASP A 295 -12.78 16.62 -10.90
CA ASP A 295 -12.14 17.34 -12.01
C ASP A 295 -11.86 16.43 -13.22
N TRP A 296 -11.79 15.11 -13.02
CA TRP A 296 -11.71 14.15 -14.12
C TRP A 296 -13.06 14.10 -14.86
N PRO A 297 -13.11 14.29 -16.19
CA PRO A 297 -14.37 14.28 -16.96
C PRO A 297 -14.98 12.88 -17.11
N GLY A 298 -14.37 11.86 -16.50
CA GLY A 298 -14.85 10.49 -16.55
C GLY A 298 -14.32 9.70 -17.73
N PRO A 299 -14.62 8.39 -17.76
CA PRO A 299 -13.97 7.46 -18.65
C PRO A 299 -14.45 7.60 -20.09
N ILE A 300 -15.63 8.14 -20.39
CA ILE A 300 -16.10 8.32 -21.78
C ILE A 300 -15.41 9.49 -22.46
N ASP A 301 -15.33 10.64 -21.78
CA ASP A 301 -14.80 11.88 -22.34
C ASP A 301 -13.26 11.95 -22.28
N HIS A 302 -12.62 11.15 -21.42
CA HIS A 302 -11.16 11.03 -21.38
C HIS A 302 -10.70 9.58 -21.46
N ARG A 303 -9.81 9.30 -22.42
CA ARG A 303 -9.06 8.04 -22.53
C ARG A 303 -7.56 8.33 -22.51
N GLY A 304 -6.78 7.50 -21.83
CA GLY A 304 -5.33 7.67 -21.68
C GLY A 304 -4.94 8.18 -20.29
N PRO A 305 -3.67 8.60 -20.11
CA PRO A 305 -3.13 8.94 -18.80
C PRO A 305 -3.98 9.95 -18.03
N ILE A 306 -4.18 9.70 -16.74
CA ILE A 306 -4.92 10.60 -15.85
C ILE A 306 -4.06 11.83 -15.57
N ASN A 307 -4.61 13.02 -15.77
CA ASN A 307 -3.89 14.26 -15.50
C ASN A 307 -3.65 14.43 -13.99
N ARG A 308 -2.45 14.88 -13.64
CA ARG A 308 -2.03 15.16 -12.26
C ARG A 308 -2.94 16.17 -11.54
N ASP A 309 -3.52 17.09 -12.28
CA ASP A 309 -4.45 18.11 -11.76
C ASP A 309 -5.80 17.53 -11.31
N TRP A 310 -6.08 16.26 -11.61
CA TRP A 310 -7.36 15.63 -11.28
C TRP A 310 -7.36 14.77 -10.03
N TYR A 311 -6.21 14.49 -9.43
CA TYR A 311 -6.13 13.70 -8.20
C TYR A 311 -5.32 14.39 -7.11
N PHE A 312 -5.64 14.08 -5.84
CA PHE A 312 -4.96 14.58 -4.67
C PHE A 312 -3.99 13.53 -4.13
N ALA A 313 -2.69 13.80 -4.19
CA ALA A 313 -1.62 12.92 -3.73
C ALA A 313 -0.87 13.51 -2.53
N ALA A 314 0.10 12.77 -1.99
CA ALA A 314 0.90 13.23 -0.85
C ALA A 314 1.58 14.58 -1.11
N GLU A 315 2.09 14.81 -2.32
CA GLU A 315 2.76 16.06 -2.66
C GLU A 315 1.82 17.30 -2.68
N ASP A 316 0.50 17.12 -2.86
CA ASP A 316 -0.48 18.22 -2.77
C ASP A 316 -0.71 18.67 -1.31
N LEU A 317 -0.34 17.84 -0.33
CA LEU A 317 -0.45 18.20 1.07
C LEU A 317 0.70 19.14 1.47
N SER A 318 0.37 20.36 1.87
CA SER A 318 1.34 21.37 2.28
C SER A 318 2.10 20.95 3.53
N SER A 319 3.40 21.28 3.61
CA SER A 319 4.17 21.14 4.87
C SER A 319 3.62 22.02 5.99
N GLU A 320 2.86 23.06 5.64
CA GLU A 320 2.24 24.00 6.56
C GLU A 320 0.84 23.54 7.01
N ALA A 321 0.33 22.43 6.47
CA ALA A 321 -0.97 21.88 6.85
C ALA A 321 -1.01 21.51 8.33
N ASN A 322 -2.18 21.69 8.94
CA ASN A 322 -2.44 21.30 10.33
C ASN A 322 -3.71 20.45 10.38
N LEU A 323 -3.52 19.15 10.59
CA LEU A 323 -4.57 18.13 10.70
C LEU A 323 -4.74 17.63 12.13
N LEU A 324 -4.12 18.31 13.13
CA LEU A 324 -4.05 17.86 14.53
C LEU A 324 -5.40 17.49 15.12
N GLY A 325 -5.61 16.20 15.40
CA GLY A 325 -6.87 15.71 15.97
C GLY A 325 -7.90 15.23 14.95
N MET A 326 -7.60 15.27 13.65
CA MET A 326 -8.45 14.68 12.62
C MET A 326 -8.33 13.15 12.62
N ILE A 327 -9.45 12.46 12.40
CA ILE A 327 -9.46 11.07 11.95
C ILE A 327 -10.02 11.03 10.52
N GLY A 328 -9.38 10.26 9.65
CA GLY A 328 -9.79 10.06 8.26
C GLY A 328 -10.29 8.65 7.99
N PHE A 329 -11.19 8.51 7.03
CA PHE A 329 -11.58 7.24 6.43
C PHE A 329 -11.53 7.39 4.91
N THR A 330 -10.75 6.53 4.25
CA THR A 330 -10.52 6.58 2.80
C THR A 330 -11.05 5.32 2.12
N PHE A 331 -12.23 5.42 1.52
CA PHE A 331 -12.76 4.41 0.61
C PHE A 331 -12.17 4.64 -0.79
N ALA A 332 -10.98 4.09 -1.02
CA ALA A 332 -10.24 4.15 -2.28
C ALA A 332 -9.25 2.97 -2.38
N CYS A 333 -9.01 2.47 -3.60
CA CYS A 333 -7.99 1.44 -3.83
C CYS A 333 -6.61 1.92 -3.40
N TYR A 334 -5.84 1.05 -2.77
CA TYR A 334 -4.49 1.33 -2.26
C TYR A 334 -4.44 2.50 -1.26
N GLY A 335 -5.58 2.93 -0.71
CA GLY A 335 -5.67 4.12 0.16
C GLY A 335 -4.90 3.99 1.47
N ALA A 336 -4.58 2.77 1.92
CA ALA A 336 -3.68 2.51 3.05
C ALA A 336 -2.31 1.94 2.63
N GLY A 337 -2.24 1.19 1.54
CA GLY A 337 -0.99 0.62 1.07
C GLY A 337 -1.15 -0.42 -0.03
N THR A 338 -0.01 -0.97 -0.45
CA THR A 338 0.11 -1.90 -1.57
C THR A 338 0.95 -3.10 -1.15
N PRO A 339 0.44 -4.34 -1.23
CA PRO A 339 1.26 -5.53 -1.04
C PRO A 339 2.21 -5.73 -2.23
N GLN A 340 3.27 -6.51 -2.06
CA GLN A 340 4.19 -6.80 -3.16
C GLN A 340 3.50 -7.62 -4.26
N ARG A 341 2.65 -8.55 -3.84
CA ARG A 341 2.03 -9.58 -4.68
C ARG A 341 0.53 -9.42 -4.67
N ASP A 342 -0.07 -9.66 -5.83
CA ASP A 342 -1.52 -9.61 -6.04
C ASP A 342 -2.24 -10.63 -5.13
N GLU A 343 -2.91 -10.15 -4.08
CA GLU A 343 -3.65 -11.00 -3.14
C GLU A 343 -4.96 -11.54 -3.74
N PHE A 344 -5.35 -11.06 -4.92
CA PHE A 344 -6.47 -11.58 -5.71
C PHE A 344 -6.04 -12.58 -6.80
N ALA A 345 -4.78 -13.03 -6.82
CA ALA A 345 -4.28 -13.99 -7.81
C ALA A 345 -4.89 -15.41 -7.65
N LYS A 346 -4.86 -16.21 -8.72
CA LYS A 346 -5.38 -17.61 -8.73
C LYS A 346 -4.69 -18.49 -7.68
N PRO A 347 -5.43 -19.08 -6.73
CA PRO A 347 -4.97 -20.21 -5.93
C PRO A 347 -4.23 -21.27 -6.76
N GLY A 348 -2.97 -21.56 -6.41
CA GLY A 348 -2.12 -22.55 -7.10
C GLY A 348 -1.28 -21.99 -8.26
N LYS A 349 -1.31 -20.68 -8.54
CA LYS A 349 -0.30 -19.97 -9.34
C LYS A 349 0.48 -19.02 -8.44
N THR A 350 1.74 -18.76 -8.79
CA THR A 350 2.50 -17.68 -8.15
C THR A 350 1.76 -16.36 -8.39
N PRO A 351 1.38 -15.62 -7.33
CA PRO A 351 0.79 -14.30 -7.49
C PRO A 351 1.71 -13.38 -8.29
N ASN A 352 1.12 -12.56 -9.18
CA ASN A 352 1.89 -11.56 -9.91
C ASN A 352 2.42 -10.52 -8.93
N GLU A 353 3.63 -10.04 -9.16
CA GLU A 353 4.13 -8.86 -8.45
C GLU A 353 3.42 -7.62 -8.99
N ILE A 354 2.87 -6.81 -8.08
CA ILE A 354 2.18 -5.55 -8.39
C ILE A 354 2.95 -4.35 -7.84
N ALA A 355 3.89 -4.57 -6.94
CA ALA A 355 4.80 -3.57 -6.39
C ALA A 355 6.20 -4.17 -6.20
N PRO A 356 7.28 -3.36 -6.24
CA PRO A 356 8.64 -3.85 -6.06
C PRO A 356 8.87 -4.45 -4.66
N TYR A 357 8.15 -3.95 -3.67
CA TYR A 357 8.11 -4.40 -2.27
C TYR A 357 6.79 -3.90 -1.65
N PRO A 358 6.33 -4.44 -0.50
CA PRO A 358 5.07 -3.97 0.09
C PRO A 358 5.28 -2.62 0.82
N PHE A 359 4.34 -1.69 0.69
CA PHE A 359 4.48 -0.33 1.24
C PHE A 359 3.16 0.30 1.71
N LEU A 360 3.27 1.31 2.59
CA LEU A 360 2.14 2.15 3.00
C LEU A 360 1.93 3.30 2.01
N ALA A 361 0.68 3.68 1.77
CA ALA A 361 0.34 4.76 0.85
C ALA A 361 0.91 6.10 1.34
N ALA A 362 1.50 6.88 0.43
CA ALA A 362 2.23 8.09 0.78
C ALA A 362 1.33 9.19 1.40
N LEU A 363 0.08 9.31 0.93
CA LEU A 363 -0.85 10.34 1.40
C LEU A 363 -1.20 10.20 2.89
N PRO A 364 -1.75 9.07 3.39
CA PRO A 364 -2.05 8.93 4.81
C PRO A 364 -0.78 8.97 5.67
N THR A 365 0.34 8.39 5.22
CA THR A 365 1.62 8.48 5.97
C THR A 365 2.04 9.93 6.17
N LYS A 366 1.98 10.76 5.12
CA LYS A 366 2.28 12.20 5.24
C LYS A 366 1.27 12.93 6.14
N MET A 367 -0.01 12.60 6.06
CA MET A 367 -1.05 13.19 6.93
C MET A 367 -0.78 12.93 8.41
N LEU A 368 -0.27 11.75 8.76
CA LEU A 368 0.07 11.36 10.14
C LEU A 368 1.36 12.05 10.63
N GLY A 369 2.36 12.23 9.75
CA GLY A 369 3.70 12.74 10.09
C GLY A 369 3.88 14.27 10.09
N LEU A 370 2.83 15.07 9.85
CA LEU A 370 2.92 16.53 9.71
C LEU A 370 3.55 17.21 10.93
N SER A 371 4.52 18.10 10.67
CA SER A 371 5.29 18.81 11.70
C SER A 371 4.50 19.85 12.49
N LYS A 372 3.42 20.40 11.94
CA LYS A 372 2.52 21.34 12.63
C LYS A 372 1.39 20.66 13.38
N GLY A 373 1.21 19.35 13.20
CA GLY A 373 0.14 18.58 13.79
C GLY A 373 -0.51 17.66 12.76
N GLY A 374 -0.29 16.36 12.91
CA GLY A 374 -0.82 15.33 12.02
C GLY A 374 -2.24 14.89 12.36
N ALA A 375 -2.86 14.20 11.40
CA ALA A 375 -4.02 13.37 11.69
C ALA A 375 -3.65 12.34 12.77
N LEU A 376 -4.64 11.88 13.55
CA LEU A 376 -4.40 10.89 14.59
C LEU A 376 -4.41 9.47 14.04
N ALA A 377 -5.31 9.21 13.10
CA ALA A 377 -5.40 7.93 12.41
C ALA A 377 -6.16 8.09 11.09
N ILE A 378 -5.85 7.22 10.13
CA ILE A 378 -6.55 7.09 8.86
C ILE A 378 -6.94 5.62 8.67
N VAL A 379 -8.22 5.36 8.42
CA VAL A 379 -8.66 4.06 7.89
C VAL A 379 -8.52 4.09 6.38
N GLY A 380 -7.96 3.03 5.80
CA GLY A 380 -7.87 2.91 4.35
C GLY A 380 -7.80 1.46 3.92
N HIS A 381 -7.91 1.24 2.61
CA HIS A 381 -7.88 -0.09 2.04
C HIS A 381 -6.45 -0.45 1.57
N VAL A 382 -5.98 -1.63 1.90
CA VAL A 382 -4.75 -2.21 1.33
C VAL A 382 -5.10 -2.94 0.05
N GLU A 383 -4.34 -2.70 -1.02
CA GLU A 383 -4.66 -3.21 -2.35
C GLU A 383 -6.00 -2.68 -2.88
N ARG A 384 -6.63 -3.35 -3.85
CA ARG A 384 -7.83 -2.89 -4.55
C ARG A 384 -9.08 -3.07 -3.69
N ALA A 385 -9.85 -2.00 -3.51
CA ALA A 385 -11.17 -2.00 -2.88
C ALA A 385 -12.26 -2.42 -3.89
N TRP A 386 -13.17 -3.27 -3.46
CA TRP A 386 -14.24 -3.84 -4.28
C TRP A 386 -15.61 -3.27 -3.93
N GLY A 387 -16.51 -3.25 -4.90
CA GLY A 387 -17.92 -2.87 -4.68
C GLY A 387 -18.70 -3.81 -3.74
N TYR A 388 -18.09 -4.90 -3.27
CA TYR A 388 -18.72 -5.87 -2.36
C TYR A 388 -18.83 -5.36 -0.92
N SER A 389 -18.04 -4.34 -0.54
CA SER A 389 -18.26 -3.59 0.71
C SER A 389 -19.54 -2.76 0.71
N ILE A 390 -20.13 -2.48 -0.45
CA ILE A 390 -21.31 -1.61 -0.60
C ILE A 390 -22.53 -2.33 -1.21
N SER A 391 -22.33 -3.48 -1.86
CA SER A 391 -23.38 -4.24 -2.53
C SER A 391 -23.24 -5.76 -2.29
N TRP A 392 -24.35 -6.44 -2.02
CA TRP A 392 -24.39 -7.91 -1.88
C TRP A 392 -25.50 -8.48 -2.77
N SER A 393 -25.35 -9.71 -3.25
CA SER A 393 -26.32 -10.32 -4.16
C SER A 393 -27.73 -10.32 -3.57
N GLY A 394 -28.64 -9.53 -4.17
CA GLY A 394 -30.03 -9.41 -3.72
C GLY A 394 -30.30 -8.39 -2.62
N VAL A 395 -29.28 -7.66 -2.13
CA VAL A 395 -29.42 -6.58 -1.13
C VAL A 395 -28.70 -5.32 -1.64
N THR A 396 -29.47 -4.25 -1.84
CA THR A 396 -28.99 -3.00 -2.44
C THR A 396 -28.18 -2.12 -1.50
N GLU A 397 -28.16 -2.39 -0.19
CA GLU A 397 -27.46 -1.57 0.82
C GLU A 397 -26.90 -2.47 1.94
N SER A 398 -25.58 -2.69 1.98
CA SER A 398 -24.88 -3.45 3.04
C SER A 398 -23.81 -2.59 3.73
N ILE A 399 -24.11 -1.32 3.97
CA ILE A 399 -23.15 -0.33 4.49
C ILE A 399 -23.07 -0.27 6.03
N THR A 400 -23.67 -1.25 6.72
CA THR A 400 -23.79 -1.25 8.18
C THR A 400 -22.44 -1.12 8.88
N SER A 401 -21.37 -1.74 8.36
CA SER A 401 -20.02 -1.59 8.94
C SER A 401 -19.54 -0.14 8.93
N PHE A 402 -19.77 0.60 7.83
CA PHE A 402 -19.47 2.03 7.72
C PHE A 402 -20.33 2.87 8.67
N GLU A 403 -21.64 2.61 8.72
CA GLU A 403 -22.55 3.33 9.61
C GLU A 403 -22.18 3.15 11.07
N VAL A 404 -21.89 1.93 11.49
CA VAL A 404 -21.48 1.62 12.86
C VAL A 404 -20.16 2.32 13.17
N ALA A 405 -19.14 2.18 12.32
CA ALA A 405 -17.84 2.79 12.56
C ALA A 405 -17.92 4.31 12.72
N LEU A 406 -18.56 5.01 11.79
CA LEU A 406 -18.68 6.47 11.84
C LEU A 406 -19.50 6.92 13.06
N ARG A 407 -20.55 6.19 13.44
CA ARG A 407 -21.33 6.50 14.65
C ARG A 407 -20.54 6.27 15.94
N GLN A 408 -19.69 5.24 16.00
CA GLN A 408 -18.83 4.99 17.15
C GLN A 408 -17.75 6.08 17.28
N LEU A 409 -17.17 6.53 16.16
CA LEU A 409 -16.25 7.68 16.14
C LEU A 409 -16.93 8.97 16.59
N MET A 410 -18.16 9.25 16.13
CA MET A 410 -18.94 10.42 16.59
C MET A 410 -19.27 10.38 18.09
N LYS A 411 -19.27 9.18 18.69
CA LYS A 411 -19.41 8.94 20.15
C LYS A 411 -18.05 8.90 20.87
N ARG A 412 -16.95 9.15 20.17
CA ARG A 412 -15.57 9.21 20.69
C ARG A 412 -15.05 7.89 21.26
N PHE A 413 -15.52 6.76 20.70
CA PHE A 413 -14.82 5.50 20.92
C PHE A 413 -13.46 5.49 20.22
N PRO A 414 -12.48 4.71 20.72
CA PRO A 414 -11.22 4.49 20.02
C PRO A 414 -11.43 3.98 18.60
N ILE A 415 -10.59 4.42 17.67
CA ILE A 415 -10.74 4.07 16.26
C ILE A 415 -10.67 2.56 16.00
N GLY A 416 -9.78 1.84 16.67
CA GLY A 416 -9.66 0.40 16.52
C GLY A 416 -10.94 -0.34 16.89
N TYR A 417 -11.62 0.08 17.97
CA TYR A 417 -12.93 -0.50 18.31
C TYR A 417 -14.05 -0.03 17.38
N ALA A 418 -13.95 1.20 16.84
CA ALA A 418 -14.93 1.69 15.91
C ALA A 418 -14.95 0.86 14.62
N ILE A 419 -13.82 0.33 14.16
CA ILE A 419 -13.74 -0.46 12.94
C ILE A 419 -14.04 -1.96 13.12
N GLU A 420 -14.25 -2.46 14.34
CA GLU A 420 -14.59 -3.87 14.64
C GLU A 420 -15.77 -4.41 13.80
N ALA A 421 -16.69 -3.54 13.36
CA ALA A 421 -17.79 -3.92 12.49
C ALA A 421 -17.35 -4.40 11.09
N PHE A 422 -16.14 -4.05 10.65
CA PHE A 422 -15.49 -4.59 9.45
C PHE A 422 -14.90 -5.98 9.74
N ASP A 423 -14.25 -6.16 10.89
CA ASP A 423 -13.67 -7.45 11.26
C ASP A 423 -14.73 -8.52 11.54
N LEU A 424 -15.88 -8.13 12.08
CA LEU A 424 -17.04 -9.03 12.22
C LEU A 424 -17.57 -9.47 10.86
N ARG A 425 -17.67 -8.53 9.90
CA ARG A 425 -18.05 -8.85 8.51
C ARG A 425 -17.03 -9.79 7.87
N TYR A 426 -15.74 -9.54 8.08
CA TYR A 426 -14.67 -10.41 7.61
C TYR A 426 -14.81 -11.83 8.16
N ALA A 427 -15.02 -11.99 9.48
CA ALA A 427 -15.19 -13.30 10.10
C ALA A 427 -16.46 -14.04 9.64
N GLU A 428 -17.57 -13.33 9.43
CA GLU A 428 -18.80 -13.89 8.86
C GLU A 428 -18.54 -14.44 7.45
N LEU A 429 -17.95 -13.62 6.59
CA LEU A 429 -17.65 -13.99 5.19
C LEU A 429 -16.64 -15.13 5.11
N ALA A 430 -15.67 -15.18 6.02
CA ALA A 430 -14.71 -16.28 6.08
C ALA A 430 -15.36 -17.61 6.47
N THR A 431 -16.32 -17.55 7.40
CA THR A 431 -17.13 -18.71 7.80
C THR A 431 -17.98 -19.21 6.63
N GLU A 432 -18.67 -18.30 5.91
CA GLU A 432 -19.43 -18.67 4.72
C GLU A 432 -18.52 -19.27 3.64
N LEU A 433 -17.40 -18.61 3.32
CA LEU A 433 -16.44 -19.07 2.32
C LEU A 433 -15.95 -20.49 2.62
N THR A 434 -15.61 -20.76 3.87
CA THR A 434 -15.21 -22.10 4.34
C THR A 434 -16.29 -23.14 4.03
N MET A 435 -17.55 -22.83 4.37
CA MET A 435 -18.67 -23.73 4.13
C MET A 435 -18.87 -24.00 2.63
N LEU A 436 -18.69 -22.98 1.78
CA LEU A 436 -18.77 -23.13 0.33
C LEU A 436 -17.64 -24.02 -0.21
N ILE A 437 -16.41 -23.84 0.29
CA ILE A 437 -15.25 -24.67 -0.07
C ILE A 437 -15.46 -26.13 0.36
N ASP A 438 -15.86 -26.37 1.60
CA ASP A 438 -16.06 -27.73 2.15
C ASP A 438 -17.18 -28.49 1.44
N ARG A 439 -18.26 -27.79 1.08
CA ARG A 439 -19.37 -28.37 0.31
C ARG A 439 -19.05 -28.54 -1.18
N ARG A 440 -17.87 -28.07 -1.62
CA ARG A 440 -17.47 -28.01 -3.04
C ARG A 440 -18.55 -27.32 -3.86
N GLU A 441 -18.91 -26.11 -3.44
CA GLU A 441 -19.94 -25.28 -4.08
C GLU A 441 -19.73 -25.26 -5.59
N LYS A 442 -20.82 -25.55 -6.32
CA LYS A 442 -20.82 -25.61 -7.78
C LYS A 442 -21.22 -24.28 -8.39
N ASP A 443 -21.94 -23.44 -7.64
CA ASP A 443 -22.20 -22.07 -8.03
C ASP A 443 -20.91 -21.24 -7.92
N LYS A 444 -20.22 -21.18 -9.05
CA LYS A 444 -19.03 -20.39 -9.29
C LYS A 444 -19.19 -18.93 -8.86
N TYR A 445 -20.33 -18.30 -9.16
CA TYR A 445 -20.58 -16.89 -8.87
C TYR A 445 -20.72 -16.64 -7.37
N LYS A 446 -21.40 -17.55 -6.67
CA LYS A 446 -21.52 -17.49 -5.22
C LYS A 446 -20.17 -17.63 -4.54
N LEU A 447 -19.39 -18.65 -4.93
CA LEU A 447 -18.07 -18.90 -4.37
C LEU A 447 -17.12 -17.71 -4.59
N THR A 448 -17.10 -17.13 -5.78
CA THR A 448 -16.28 -15.94 -6.07
C THR A 448 -16.74 -14.70 -5.36
N GLY A 449 -18.06 -14.46 -5.33
CA GLY A 449 -18.62 -13.29 -4.67
C GLY A 449 -18.27 -13.27 -3.19
N THR A 450 -18.42 -14.41 -2.52
CA THR A 450 -18.05 -14.55 -1.10
C THR A 450 -16.53 -14.44 -0.90
N TRP A 451 -15.70 -15.04 -1.75
CA TRP A 451 -14.24 -14.92 -1.64
C TRP A 451 -13.73 -13.49 -1.83
N THR A 452 -14.26 -12.79 -2.84
CA THR A 452 -13.93 -11.39 -3.10
C THR A 452 -14.37 -10.51 -1.94
N ALA A 453 -15.60 -10.67 -1.46
CA ALA A 453 -16.10 -9.91 -0.33
C ALA A 453 -15.30 -10.18 0.96
N HIS A 454 -14.87 -11.42 1.18
CA HIS A 454 -14.00 -11.81 2.29
C HIS A 454 -12.67 -11.05 2.25
N ASN A 455 -11.98 -11.06 1.10
CA ASN A 455 -10.70 -10.38 0.96
C ASN A 455 -10.84 -8.85 1.03
N ASP A 456 -11.93 -8.30 0.51
CA ASP A 456 -12.25 -6.87 0.59
C ASP A 456 -12.52 -6.42 2.05
N ALA A 457 -13.31 -7.19 2.80
CA ALA A 457 -13.61 -6.89 4.21
C ALA A 457 -12.35 -6.93 5.10
N ARG A 458 -11.41 -7.83 4.79
CA ARG A 458 -10.13 -7.99 5.49
C ARG A 458 -9.20 -6.77 5.35
N SER A 459 -9.30 -6.05 4.24
CA SER A 459 -8.25 -5.14 3.79
C SER A 459 -8.44 -3.69 4.26
N TYR A 460 -9.46 -3.39 5.07
CA TYR A 460 -9.55 -2.12 5.78
C TYR A 460 -8.67 -2.14 7.03
N VAL A 461 -7.66 -1.25 7.07
CA VAL A 461 -6.71 -1.18 8.18
C VAL A 461 -6.67 0.22 8.80
N VAL A 462 -6.34 0.28 10.08
CA VAL A 462 -5.98 1.54 10.75
C VAL A 462 -4.50 1.84 10.53
N LEU A 463 -4.22 3.01 9.95
CA LEU A 463 -2.92 3.66 9.99
C LEU A 463 -2.92 4.70 11.11
N GLY A 464 -2.08 4.50 12.12
CA GLY A 464 -2.10 5.23 13.39
C GLY A 464 -2.27 4.30 14.58
N ASP A 465 -2.23 4.87 15.78
CA ASP A 465 -2.51 4.24 17.06
C ASP A 465 -4.00 3.90 17.18
N PRO A 466 -4.37 2.62 17.35
CA PRO A 466 -5.78 2.20 17.36
C PRO A 466 -6.56 2.72 18.57
N ALA A 467 -5.89 3.24 19.60
CA ALA A 467 -6.52 3.79 20.79
C ALA A 467 -7.00 5.25 20.65
N VAL A 468 -6.60 5.95 19.58
CA VAL A 468 -6.92 7.38 19.41
C VAL A 468 -8.41 7.63 19.23
N ARG A 469 -8.86 8.80 19.69
CA ARG A 469 -10.26 9.24 19.66
C ARG A 469 -10.38 10.62 19.05
N LEU A 470 -11.58 10.97 18.58
CA LEU A 470 -11.87 12.33 18.16
C LEU A 470 -11.81 13.30 19.37
N PRO A 471 -10.90 14.30 19.35
CA PRO A 471 -10.75 15.28 20.43
C PRO A 471 -11.75 16.45 20.23
N THR A 472 -13.03 16.14 20.10
CA THR A 472 -14.07 17.16 19.93
C THR A 472 -14.47 17.77 21.26
N ALA A 473 -14.73 19.07 21.27
CA ALA A 473 -15.17 19.82 22.45
C ALA A 473 -16.34 19.13 23.16
N GLU A 474 -16.38 19.11 24.49
CA GLU A 474 -17.52 18.58 25.26
C GLU A 474 -18.80 19.42 25.09
N LYS A 475 -19.92 18.98 25.69
CA LYS A 475 -21.23 19.67 25.58
C LYS A 475 -21.16 21.16 25.94
N ASP A 476 -20.46 21.48 27.03
CA ASP A 476 -20.39 22.83 27.60
C ASP A 476 -19.02 23.49 27.35
N GLN A 477 -18.22 22.93 26.45
CA GLN A 477 -16.89 23.44 26.09
C GLN A 477 -16.96 24.16 24.74
N THR A 478 -16.41 25.37 24.68
CA THR A 478 -16.27 26.10 23.42
C THR A 478 -15.23 25.40 22.53
N PRO A 479 -15.55 25.10 21.26
CA PRO A 479 -14.56 24.60 20.32
C PRO A 479 -13.38 25.57 20.16
N ALA A 480 -12.17 25.04 20.04
CA ALA A 480 -10.95 25.80 19.85
C ALA A 480 -10.32 25.49 18.48
N ASP A 481 -9.53 26.44 18.00
CA ASP A 481 -8.68 26.24 16.82
C ASP A 481 -7.60 25.20 17.10
N ARG A 482 -7.11 24.54 16.03
CA ARG A 482 -6.02 23.56 16.14
C ARG A 482 -4.74 24.27 16.58
N PRO A 483 -4.13 23.90 17.72
CA PRO A 483 -2.81 24.41 18.06
C PRO A 483 -1.77 23.85 17.08
N VAL A 484 -0.64 24.53 16.98
CA VAL A 484 0.54 24.04 16.26
C VAL A 484 1.42 23.30 17.25
N ILE A 485 1.72 22.03 16.98
CA ILE A 485 2.62 21.26 17.84
C ILE A 485 4.05 21.82 17.78
N GLN A 486 4.80 21.60 18.86
CA GLN A 486 6.23 21.91 18.91
C GLN A 486 6.95 20.61 19.22
N VAL A 487 7.81 20.18 18.32
CA VAL A 487 8.57 18.93 18.43
C VAL A 487 10.04 19.30 18.42
N LYS A 488 10.81 18.80 19.38
CA LYS A 488 12.26 18.96 19.35
C LYS A 488 12.81 18.16 18.18
N SER A 489 13.78 18.72 17.47
CA SER A 489 14.46 18.00 16.39
C SER A 489 15.10 16.73 16.94
N VAL A 490 14.74 15.59 16.37
CA VAL A 490 15.36 14.30 16.68
C VAL A 490 16.60 14.18 15.79
N THR A 491 17.79 14.33 16.37
CA THR A 491 19.05 14.12 15.66
C THR A 491 19.36 12.63 15.61
N GLY A 492 19.01 11.98 14.52
CA GLY A 492 19.37 10.59 14.24
C GLY A 492 19.24 10.31 12.74
N VAL A 493 20.16 9.53 12.19
CA VAL A 493 20.10 9.08 10.80
C VAL A 493 19.02 8.00 10.76
N ALA A 494 17.91 8.27 10.09
CA ALA A 494 16.91 7.23 9.81
C ALA A 494 17.60 6.09 9.03
N PRO A 495 17.24 4.82 9.28
CA PRO A 495 17.80 3.73 8.50
C PRO A 495 17.56 4.01 7.01
N PRO A 496 18.55 3.78 6.13
CA PRO A 496 18.33 3.91 4.70
C PRO A 496 17.13 3.04 4.31
N PRO A 497 16.28 3.46 3.35
CA PRO A 497 15.24 2.59 2.82
C PRO A 497 15.90 1.27 2.43
N LEU A 498 15.49 0.18 3.08
CA LEU A 498 16.03 -1.13 2.80
C LEU A 498 15.74 -1.46 1.33
N SER A 499 16.77 -1.31 0.49
CA SER A 499 16.83 -2.05 -0.76
C SER A 499 16.92 -3.52 -0.34
N PRO A 500 15.99 -4.39 -0.77
CA PRO A 500 16.04 -5.79 -0.38
C PRO A 500 17.36 -6.39 -0.88
N GLN A 501 18.11 -7.01 0.05
CA GLN A 501 19.16 -7.93 -0.37
C GLN A 501 18.50 -9.05 -1.20
N PRO A 502 19.14 -9.51 -2.28
CA PRO A 502 18.64 -10.65 -3.03
C PRO A 502 18.53 -11.84 -2.08
N GLN A 503 17.30 -12.34 -1.89
CA GLN A 503 17.05 -13.55 -1.12
C GLN A 503 17.94 -14.66 -1.69
N SER A 504 18.77 -15.24 -0.83
CA SER A 504 19.41 -16.51 -1.12
C SER A 504 18.31 -17.53 -1.38
N THR A 505 18.26 -18.02 -2.62
CA THR A 505 17.40 -19.14 -3.01
C THR A 505 17.55 -20.28 -2.01
N PHE A 506 16.42 -20.79 -1.53
CA PHE A 506 16.27 -22.00 -0.73
C PHE A 506 17.35 -23.04 -1.05
N ASN A 507 18.31 -23.23 -0.14
CA ASN A 507 19.09 -24.46 -0.08
C ASN A 507 18.18 -25.54 0.51
N ALA A 508 17.51 -26.28 -0.37
CA ALA A 508 17.02 -27.60 0.00
C ALA A 508 18.25 -28.51 0.16
N GLU A 509 18.56 -28.88 1.40
CA GLU A 509 19.55 -29.92 1.67
C GLU A 509 19.11 -31.25 1.04
N PRO A 510 20.03 -32.00 0.39
CA PRO A 510 19.69 -33.10 -0.49
C PRO A 510 19.44 -34.39 0.28
N ALA A 511 18.31 -35.06 -0.02
CA ALA A 511 18.12 -36.45 0.33
C ALA A 511 19.12 -37.33 -0.44
N SER A 512 19.94 -38.08 0.29
CA SER A 512 20.86 -39.08 -0.24
C SER A 512 20.15 -40.42 -0.42
N THR A 513 20.29 -41.03 -1.62
CA THR A 513 20.73 -42.43 -1.84
C THR A 513 20.73 -42.76 -3.34
N GLU A 514 21.93 -42.65 -3.95
CA GLU A 514 22.58 -43.60 -4.87
C GLU A 514 22.03 -43.99 -6.28
N PRO A 515 22.91 -44.41 -7.22
CA PRO A 515 23.02 -43.76 -8.54
C PRO A 515 22.85 -44.70 -9.75
N SER A 516 22.68 -44.12 -10.96
CA SER A 516 23.31 -44.53 -12.25
C SER A 516 22.58 -43.92 -13.47
N PRO A 517 23.22 -43.78 -14.64
CA PRO A 517 24.54 -43.23 -14.88
C PRO A 517 24.51 -42.03 -15.85
N SER A 518 25.57 -41.25 -15.73
CA SER A 518 26.00 -40.11 -16.53
C SER A 518 26.07 -40.36 -18.05
N VAL A 519 25.57 -39.40 -18.83
CA VAL A 519 26.07 -39.10 -20.17
C VAL A 519 26.54 -37.65 -20.21
N THR A 520 27.85 -37.50 -20.14
CA THR A 520 28.62 -36.30 -20.51
C THR A 520 28.37 -35.92 -21.97
N SER A 521 28.10 -34.65 -22.24
CA SER A 521 28.49 -34.01 -23.49
C SER A 521 28.62 -32.51 -23.28
N ALA A 522 29.85 -32.03 -23.37
CA ALA A 522 30.23 -30.63 -23.36
C ALA A 522 29.60 -29.88 -24.54
N LEU A 523 29.18 -28.64 -24.29
CA LEU A 523 28.88 -27.64 -25.30
C LEU A 523 30.09 -26.70 -25.40
N THR A 524 30.73 -26.70 -26.55
CA THR A 524 31.39 -25.53 -27.14
C THR A 524 31.08 -25.49 -28.64
N PRO A 525 31.08 -24.30 -29.23
CA PRO A 525 30.16 -23.89 -30.29
C PRO A 525 30.77 -24.14 -31.67
N ASP A 526 29.92 -24.33 -32.69
CA ASP A 526 30.14 -23.71 -34.01
C ASP A 526 28.99 -23.96 -35.00
N ALA A 527 28.63 -22.86 -35.66
CA ALA A 527 28.24 -22.73 -37.06
C ALA A 527 27.05 -23.53 -37.65
N ASN A 528 25.95 -22.79 -37.86
CA ASN A 528 25.15 -22.70 -39.09
C ASN A 528 25.04 -23.93 -40.04
N MET A 529 23.83 -24.50 -40.04
CA MET A 529 22.98 -24.85 -41.20
C MET A 529 23.56 -25.66 -42.38
N VAL A 530 23.04 -26.88 -42.54
CA VAL A 530 22.66 -27.45 -43.84
C VAL A 530 21.28 -28.11 -43.69
N PHE A 531 20.23 -27.47 -44.21
CA PHE A 531 18.89 -28.03 -44.38
C PHE A 531 18.72 -28.38 -45.87
N GLY A 532 18.49 -29.66 -46.19
CA GLY A 532 18.17 -30.07 -47.55
C GLY A 532 18.24 -31.57 -47.80
N SER A 533 17.12 -32.28 -47.67
CA SER A 533 16.60 -33.23 -48.67
C SER A 533 15.30 -33.89 -48.17
N LEU A 534 14.47 -34.36 -49.10
CA LEU A 534 13.04 -34.71 -49.02
C LEU A 534 12.16 -33.45 -49.01
N TRP A 535 11.64 -32.96 -50.13
CA TRP A 535 10.88 -33.68 -51.17
C TRP A 535 11.15 -33.08 -52.56
N GLY A 536 11.29 -33.95 -53.57
CA GLY A 536 11.32 -33.56 -54.98
C GLY A 536 9.92 -33.46 -55.57
N GLY A 537 9.73 -32.51 -56.49
CA GLY A 537 8.51 -32.40 -57.30
C GLY A 537 8.37 -31.04 -58.01
N SER A 538 9.07 -30.90 -59.15
CA SER A 538 8.76 -30.09 -60.35
C SER A 538 7.87 -28.83 -60.26
N ASP A 539 8.49 -27.66 -60.46
CA ASP A 539 8.32 -26.76 -61.63
C ASP A 539 8.55 -25.29 -61.21
N THR A 540 9.69 -24.74 -61.67
CA THR A 540 9.99 -23.30 -61.59
C THR A 540 9.50 -22.58 -62.85
N PRO A 541 9.10 -21.31 -62.70
CA PRO A 541 9.80 -20.25 -63.41
C PRO A 541 10.52 -19.29 -62.46
N LYS A 542 11.80 -19.04 -62.77
CA LYS A 542 12.57 -17.83 -62.42
C LYS A 542 11.85 -16.58 -62.98
N ALA A 543 11.93 -15.36 -62.46
CA ALA A 543 12.67 -14.71 -61.37
C ALA A 543 11.96 -13.37 -61.07
N ASP A 544 12.16 -12.80 -59.88
CA ASP A 544 12.64 -11.42 -59.70
C ASP A 544 13.11 -11.26 -58.24
N ASP A 545 14.37 -10.83 -58.09
CA ASP A 545 15.08 -10.64 -56.82
C ASP A 545 14.69 -9.31 -56.16
N GLU A 546 13.96 -9.39 -55.05
CA GLU A 546 14.10 -8.45 -53.94
C GLU A 546 14.18 -9.26 -52.64
N PRO A 547 15.16 -9.01 -51.74
CA PRO A 547 15.12 -9.61 -50.42
C PRO A 547 13.88 -9.07 -49.70
N GLY A 548 12.93 -9.98 -49.46
CA GLY A 548 11.65 -9.66 -48.84
C GLY A 548 11.82 -8.97 -47.47
N PRO A 549 10.78 -8.28 -46.99
CA PRO A 549 10.81 -7.46 -45.77
C PRO A 549 11.40 -8.18 -44.54
N LEU A 550 11.19 -9.50 -44.48
CA LEU A 550 11.67 -10.37 -43.40
C LEU A 550 13.20 -10.49 -43.36
N LYS A 551 13.87 -10.58 -44.52
CA LYS A 551 15.34 -10.72 -44.57
C LYS A 551 16.03 -9.41 -44.22
N LYS A 552 15.50 -8.28 -44.71
CA LYS A 552 15.95 -6.93 -44.34
C LYS A 552 15.75 -6.64 -42.85
N PHE A 553 14.70 -7.19 -42.24
CA PHE A 553 14.45 -7.05 -40.80
C PHE A 553 15.45 -7.87 -39.96
N VAL A 554 15.76 -9.10 -40.36
CA VAL A 554 16.76 -9.95 -39.68
C VAL A 554 18.18 -9.38 -39.79
N GLU A 555 18.55 -8.84 -40.95
CA GLU A 555 19.85 -8.17 -41.14
C GLU A 555 19.95 -6.89 -40.27
N ARG A 556 18.90 -6.06 -40.24
CA ARG A 556 18.85 -4.87 -39.37
C ARG A 556 18.88 -5.20 -37.87
N LEU A 557 18.27 -6.31 -37.47
CA LEU A 557 18.29 -6.77 -36.08
C LEU A 557 19.67 -7.31 -35.69
N GLY A 558 20.34 -8.02 -36.60
CA GLY A 558 21.74 -8.45 -36.42
C GLY A 558 22.69 -7.26 -36.28
N ASP A 559 22.56 -6.28 -37.17
CA ASP A 559 23.35 -5.04 -37.10
C ASP A 559 23.05 -4.24 -35.83
N PHE A 560 21.79 -4.19 -35.38
CA PHE A 560 21.40 -3.52 -34.14
C PHE A 560 22.01 -4.22 -32.90
N MET A 561 22.00 -5.55 -32.86
CA MET A 561 22.59 -6.32 -31.76
C MET A 561 24.11 -6.20 -31.71
N VAL A 562 24.78 -6.22 -32.86
CA VAL A 562 26.24 -6.02 -32.95
C VAL A 562 26.62 -4.60 -32.55
N LYS A 563 25.83 -3.59 -32.96
CA LYS A 563 26.05 -2.19 -32.60
C LYS A 563 25.79 -1.92 -31.11
N MET A 564 24.82 -2.60 -30.51
CA MET A 564 24.62 -2.60 -29.05
C MET A 564 25.79 -3.28 -28.31
N LEU A 565 26.34 -4.38 -28.84
CA LEU A 565 27.49 -5.04 -28.23
C LEU A 565 28.77 -4.19 -28.28
N ASP A 566 28.96 -3.41 -29.35
CA ASP A 566 30.12 -2.51 -29.51
C ASP A 566 30.00 -1.22 -28.66
N ASP A 567 28.80 -0.65 -28.53
CA ASP A 567 28.56 0.59 -27.73
C ASP A 567 28.50 0.34 -26.20
N THR A 568 28.50 -0.91 -25.73
CA THR A 568 28.11 -1.25 -24.34
C THR A 568 29.18 -2.01 -23.56
N THR A 569 30.47 -1.74 -23.75
CA THR A 569 31.52 -2.41 -22.95
C THR A 569 31.79 -1.72 -21.61
N THR A 570 31.49 -0.42 -21.47
CA THR A 570 31.71 0.33 -20.22
C THR A 570 30.63 1.40 -19.97
N LEU A 571 30.02 1.38 -18.78
CA LEU A 571 29.19 2.46 -18.25
C LEU A 571 30.12 3.55 -17.70
N GLU A 572 29.97 4.78 -18.17
CA GLU A 572 30.64 5.95 -17.63
C GLU A 572 29.59 6.95 -17.13
N VAL A 573 29.75 7.41 -15.89
CA VAL A 573 28.94 8.46 -15.28
C VAL A 573 29.88 9.56 -14.86
N ASP A 574 29.66 10.76 -15.40
CA ASP A 574 30.46 11.95 -15.11
C ASP A 574 29.55 13.03 -14.48
N THR A 575 29.94 13.55 -13.31
CA THR A 575 29.23 14.66 -12.64
C THR A 575 30.06 15.93 -12.69
N TYR A 576 29.47 16.94 -13.30
CA TYR A 576 30.06 18.27 -13.49
C TYR A 576 29.41 19.29 -12.56
N VAL A 577 30.16 20.30 -12.15
CA VAL A 577 29.65 21.48 -11.43
C VAL A 577 29.95 22.75 -12.22
N SER A 578 29.05 23.72 -12.18
CA SER A 578 29.27 25.06 -12.72
C SER A 578 28.71 26.11 -11.77
N HIS A 579 29.34 27.29 -11.72
CA HIS A 579 28.82 28.46 -11.02
C HIS A 579 27.86 29.28 -11.87
N ASP A 580 27.83 29.03 -13.18
CA ASP A 580 26.96 29.70 -14.16
C ASP A 580 26.54 28.67 -15.22
N LEU A 581 25.25 28.31 -15.22
CA LEU A 581 24.71 27.32 -16.14
C LEU A 581 24.53 27.86 -17.56
N ASP A 582 24.45 29.18 -17.75
CA ASP A 582 24.24 29.80 -19.06
C ASP A 582 25.49 29.69 -19.96
N GLN A 583 26.64 29.35 -19.38
CA GLN A 583 27.91 29.12 -20.08
C GLN A 583 28.20 27.64 -20.35
N VAL A 584 27.29 26.73 -19.97
CA VAL A 584 27.50 25.28 -20.10
C VAL A 584 26.93 24.77 -21.42
N GLU A 585 27.79 24.22 -22.27
CA GLU A 585 27.41 23.62 -23.55
C GLU A 585 27.74 22.13 -23.59
N TYR A 586 26.90 21.32 -24.23
CA TYR A 586 27.18 19.90 -24.42
C TYR A 586 27.82 19.65 -25.78
N GLN A 587 29.10 19.29 -25.79
CA GLN A 587 29.86 19.04 -27.02
C GLN A 587 30.70 17.76 -26.88
N GLY A 588 30.61 16.87 -27.88
CA GLY A 588 31.46 15.68 -27.97
C GLY A 588 31.33 14.70 -26.79
N GLY A 589 30.14 14.62 -26.17
CA GLY A 589 29.89 13.71 -25.04
C GLY A 589 30.25 14.26 -23.66
N LYS A 590 30.63 15.54 -23.57
CA LYS A 590 31.01 16.20 -22.31
C LYS A 590 30.40 17.59 -22.20
N PHE A 591 30.26 18.07 -20.98
CA PHE A 591 29.90 19.45 -20.70
C PHE A 591 31.14 20.35 -20.76
N VAL A 592 31.14 21.29 -21.69
CA VAL A 592 32.13 22.36 -21.85
C VAL A 592 31.61 23.59 -21.09
N GLY A 593 32.48 24.28 -20.36
CA GLY A 593 32.08 25.39 -19.47
C GLY A 593 31.71 24.93 -18.04
N ALA A 594 31.73 23.63 -17.77
CA ALA A 594 31.55 23.05 -16.43
C ALA A 594 32.81 22.27 -16.00
N LYS A 595 33.05 22.16 -14.69
CA LYS A 595 34.18 21.43 -14.11
C LYS A 595 33.76 20.00 -13.72
N LEU A 596 34.39 18.99 -14.31
CA LEU A 596 34.23 17.60 -13.88
C LEU A 596 34.73 17.44 -12.44
N ARG A 597 33.89 16.93 -11.53
CA ARG A 597 34.24 16.73 -10.11
C ARG A 597 34.21 15.27 -9.70
N VAL A 598 33.37 14.46 -10.33
CA VAL A 598 33.21 13.04 -9.99
C VAL A 598 33.06 12.23 -11.27
N ALA A 599 33.73 11.08 -11.34
CA ALA A 599 33.57 10.17 -12.46
C ALA A 599 33.59 8.72 -11.97
N THR A 600 32.64 7.92 -12.46
CA THR A 600 32.56 6.49 -12.20
C THR A 600 32.54 5.74 -13.53
N ARG A 601 33.43 4.77 -13.67
CA ARG A 601 33.47 3.88 -14.83
C ARG A 601 33.28 2.43 -14.37
N VAL A 602 32.29 1.75 -14.93
CA VAL A 602 31.95 0.36 -14.66
C VAL A 602 32.04 -0.44 -15.96
N THR A 603 32.95 -1.40 -15.99
CA THR A 603 33.12 -2.33 -17.12
C THR A 603 32.13 -3.49 -17.04
N ILE A 604 31.95 -4.23 -18.13
CA ILE A 604 30.98 -5.33 -18.22
C ILE A 604 31.32 -6.54 -17.32
N ASP A 605 32.59 -6.74 -16.98
CA ASP A 605 33.05 -7.78 -16.05
C ASP A 605 32.95 -7.34 -14.56
N GLY A 606 32.50 -6.11 -14.31
CA GLY A 606 32.23 -5.58 -12.97
C GLY A 606 33.37 -4.73 -12.40
N ASP A 607 34.49 -4.56 -13.11
CA ASP A 607 35.57 -3.69 -12.64
C ASP A 607 35.09 -2.22 -12.60
N THR A 608 35.18 -1.63 -11.41
CA THR A 608 34.71 -0.27 -11.12
C THR A 608 35.88 0.65 -10.79
N LYS A 609 35.97 1.80 -11.48
CA LYS A 609 36.94 2.87 -11.20
C LYS A 609 36.20 4.13 -10.77
N LEU A 610 36.62 4.70 -9.64
CA LEU A 610 36.00 5.87 -9.02
C LEU A 610 37.00 7.03 -8.93
N CYS A 611 36.56 8.22 -9.34
CA CYS A 611 37.23 9.49 -9.08
C CYS A 611 36.32 10.31 -8.15
N VAL A 612 36.71 10.43 -6.87
CA VAL A 612 35.87 10.97 -5.78
C VAL A 612 36.17 12.47 -5.60
N PRO A 613 35.17 13.34 -5.36
CA PRO A 613 35.39 14.76 -5.22
C PRO A 613 36.02 15.07 -3.86
N GLN A 614 37.02 15.95 -3.86
CA GLN A 614 37.53 16.59 -2.65
C GLN A 614 36.98 18.01 -2.51
N ASP A 615 36.78 18.45 -1.27
CA ASP A 615 36.47 19.83 -0.91
C ASP A 615 37.76 20.68 -0.77
N GLU A 616 37.63 21.94 -0.35
CA GLU A 616 38.76 22.88 -0.21
C GLU A 616 39.71 22.51 0.93
N ASP A 617 39.25 21.73 1.91
CA ASP A 617 40.02 21.26 3.07
C ASP A 617 40.73 19.91 2.79
N GLY A 618 40.45 19.29 1.64
CA GLY A 618 41.04 18.03 1.19
C GLY A 618 40.27 16.78 1.62
N ASP A 619 39.13 16.97 2.28
CA ASP A 619 38.18 15.92 2.67
C ASP A 619 37.26 15.57 1.50
N ILE A 620 36.57 14.44 1.58
CA ILE A 620 35.64 14.00 0.53
C ILE A 620 34.37 14.87 0.59
N ASP A 621 34.01 15.47 -0.53
CA ASP A 621 32.77 16.25 -0.70
C ASP A 621 31.58 15.27 -0.71
N THR A 622 31.03 15.00 0.48
CA THR A 622 30.01 13.96 0.70
C THR A 622 28.67 14.29 0.04
N GLU A 623 28.33 15.57 -0.08
CA GLU A 623 27.09 16.00 -0.74
C GLU A 623 27.16 15.74 -2.24
N LEU A 624 28.27 16.13 -2.88
CA LEU A 624 28.48 15.86 -4.30
C LEU A 624 28.65 14.36 -4.59
N TRP A 625 29.25 13.61 -3.66
CA TRP A 625 29.36 12.16 -3.74
C TRP A 625 28.00 11.46 -3.67
N ALA A 626 27.07 11.93 -2.83
CA ALA A 626 25.72 11.38 -2.72
C ALA A 626 24.93 11.58 -4.02
N ILE A 627 25.00 12.77 -4.62
CA ILE A 627 24.38 13.09 -5.91
C ILE A 627 24.94 12.16 -7.01
N HIS A 628 26.26 11.99 -7.06
CA HIS A 628 26.90 11.11 -8.03
C HIS A 628 26.51 9.65 -7.86
N THR A 629 26.48 9.15 -6.62
CA THR A 629 26.14 7.75 -6.32
C THR A 629 24.71 7.42 -6.73
N ALA A 630 23.76 8.34 -6.50
CA ALA A 630 22.39 8.20 -6.98
C ALA A 630 22.32 8.13 -8.51
N ALA A 631 23.08 8.97 -9.21
CA ALA A 631 23.16 8.93 -10.68
C ALA A 631 23.77 7.62 -11.21
N VAL A 632 24.79 7.08 -10.54
CA VAL A 632 25.40 5.78 -10.88
C VAL A 632 24.40 4.63 -10.70
N GLN A 633 23.67 4.61 -9.58
CA GLN A 633 22.64 3.60 -9.31
C GLN A 633 21.52 3.65 -10.35
N GLN A 634 21.04 4.85 -10.69
CA GLN A 634 20.03 5.05 -11.72
C GLN A 634 20.53 4.54 -13.09
N ALA A 635 21.76 4.87 -13.47
CA ALA A 635 22.34 4.42 -14.74
C ALA A 635 22.54 2.90 -14.81
N GLN A 636 22.93 2.25 -13.69
CA GLN A 636 23.01 0.80 -13.59
C GLN A 636 21.63 0.13 -13.72
N ALA A 637 20.61 0.68 -13.05
CA ALA A 637 19.24 0.17 -13.12
C ALA A 637 18.66 0.30 -14.55
N SER A 638 18.81 1.45 -15.20
CA SER A 638 18.39 1.65 -16.59
C SER A 638 19.10 0.70 -17.56
N ARG A 639 20.39 0.42 -17.34
CA ARG A 639 21.15 -0.53 -18.18
C ARG A 639 20.69 -1.97 -17.95
N ALA A 640 20.40 -2.37 -16.72
CA ALA A 640 19.86 -3.70 -16.42
C ALA A 640 18.51 -3.93 -17.11
N GLU A 641 17.62 -2.93 -17.08
CA GLU A 641 16.33 -2.98 -17.79
C GLU A 641 16.48 -3.01 -19.32
N LEU A 642 17.43 -2.26 -19.90
CA LEU A 642 17.72 -2.33 -21.33
C LEU A 642 18.21 -3.73 -21.75
N VAL A 643 19.11 -4.33 -20.96
CA VAL A 643 19.60 -5.70 -21.21
C VAL A 643 18.48 -6.72 -21.07
N LYS A 644 17.63 -6.60 -20.05
CA LYS A 644 16.47 -7.46 -19.82
C LYS A 644 15.46 -7.35 -20.98
N THR A 645 15.12 -6.13 -21.39
CA THR A 645 14.23 -5.87 -22.53
C THR A 645 14.80 -6.45 -23.83
N ALA A 646 16.11 -6.34 -24.05
CA ALA A 646 16.77 -6.93 -25.22
C ALA A 646 16.72 -8.47 -25.20
N ILE A 647 16.93 -9.09 -24.03
CA ILE A 647 16.82 -10.55 -23.84
C ILE A 647 15.36 -11.01 -24.04
N GLU A 648 14.38 -10.29 -23.50
CA GLU A 648 12.96 -10.61 -23.62
C GLU A 648 12.45 -10.45 -25.05
N ALA A 649 12.88 -9.40 -25.76
CA ALA A 649 12.61 -9.23 -27.19
C ALA A 649 13.23 -10.37 -28.02
N GLY A 650 14.48 -10.75 -27.73
CA GLY A 650 15.16 -11.88 -28.37
C GLY A 650 14.46 -13.22 -28.11
N THR A 651 14.02 -13.46 -26.88
CA THR A 651 13.34 -14.71 -26.46
C THR A 651 11.94 -14.81 -27.04
N SER A 652 11.21 -13.70 -27.10
CA SER A 652 9.87 -13.62 -27.71
C SER A 652 9.92 -13.85 -29.22
N LEU A 653 10.93 -13.30 -29.90
CA LEU A 653 11.22 -13.60 -31.30
C LEU A 653 11.58 -15.08 -31.50
N PHE A 654 12.41 -15.68 -30.64
CA PHE A 654 12.79 -17.09 -30.74
C PHE A 654 11.60 -18.05 -30.59
N ASN A 655 10.62 -17.70 -29.75
CA ASN A 655 9.41 -18.50 -29.55
C ASN A 655 8.40 -18.39 -30.70
N LEU A 656 8.41 -17.30 -31.48
CA LEU A 656 7.61 -17.14 -32.71
C LEU A 656 8.09 -18.04 -33.88
N PHE A 657 9.33 -18.53 -33.82
CA PHE A 657 9.93 -19.36 -34.88
C PHE A 657 10.05 -20.85 -34.52
N LYS A 658 9.46 -21.32 -33.40
CA LYS A 658 9.37 -22.76 -33.12
C LYS A 658 8.31 -23.40 -34.04
N PRO A 659 8.67 -24.37 -34.90
CA PRO A 659 7.67 -25.11 -35.66
C PRO A 659 6.85 -25.99 -34.70
N GLY A 660 5.53 -25.92 -34.83
CA GLY A 660 4.56 -26.69 -34.04
C GLY A 660 4.51 -28.17 -34.38
#